data_AF-A0A1G4AUP1-F1
#
_entry.id   AF-A0A1G4AUP1-F1
#
_cell.length_a   1.000
_cell.length_b   1.000
_cell.length_c   1.000
_cell.angle_alpha   90.00
_cell.angle_beta   90.00
_cell.angle_gamma   90.00
#
_symmetry.space_group_name_H-M   'P 1'
#
loop_
_entity.id
_entity.type
_entity.pdbx_description
1 polymer ?
#
loop_
_entity_poly.entity_id
_entity_poly.type
_entity_poly.pdbx_seq_one_letter_code
_entity_poly.pdbx_strand_id
1 'polypeptide(L)'
;MQLSLLLAALSAQAVLAAPRIKRDALKSCVEEVFGGNAALRIVTPTDPRYHDARIGEAIQFTQMPVLIAYAEKPYEVAPLIQCAKTNGIKAVPRTGGHHFLGYSALQDALVIDITHIDYVNIAADKKTATVGAGIRFGALYTALGQQGLDWTGGICPTVGISGFLSAGGFNMQMRQNGLGVDNVESAKVVTSDGCVVTASRDENSDLFFAIRGGGGGSYGIVIEWTLRTFEFPRSAMVYLQWNGSDTRFDIAKTFHEWAPRADSALSSQVNLYKNRTDVIGWCYGCTLDKLQGMVNASGLLHIGTPAAYISGGCNTINARLFGYGVNECGADEAVAQVAPFVVNTIQQPFIQIPGYANFTYNETTKAPELPPAQPWERFIRLSKSFMIQKDKLLTDDTMKNAITRIDELDDAAQGWIEWHAWNISVSGDAAFAWREKAYSHMEFIVSSSADEKVHKDYVEWFKSLEDYLRPLVGMASYSGYMDDTISTPPLDSYYGANVAKLSQIKSKYDPQGFFTNPLSIQAQYPNQTVTGDSCLQPQTIIWLKTADQSFAIHKSLLVESSKYFQRCLDGPFAESHTNTIDLDDDADDGDDNVNINPLTLGTYVKLCYFTRLTAQRVKRCRRNAADHSEDSYEVSPFSLKPCDMHTPHDLTELVDMWSLCDRFHDDLLLGKVSTAIRETLDVGAQKLGDAHCAEWWVFNFANGYVALESLHRRDDDVEGLLERLRELFVQNCSSTSWERLASQLPSDFVVAASIAFQAKMATLMPHEAAIARVNGASLCYECKTRVQMALKR
;
A
#
# COMPACT_ATOMS: atom_id res chain seq x y z
N MET A 1 -20.99 -29.14 30.64
CA MET A 1 -20.28 -29.92 29.60
C MET A 1 -21.17 -30.34 28.43
N GLN A 2 -22.36 -30.91 28.63
CA GLN A 2 -23.23 -31.30 27.49
C GLN A 2 -24.00 -30.13 26.83
N LEU A 3 -24.30 -29.05 27.56
CA LEU A 3 -24.90 -27.83 26.96
C LEU A 3 -23.92 -27.05 26.05
N SER A 4 -22.62 -27.09 26.39
CA SER A 4 -21.54 -26.39 25.67
C SER A 4 -21.27 -27.01 24.28
N LEU A 5 -21.47 -28.32 24.14
CA LEU A 5 -21.34 -29.04 22.87
C LEU A 5 -22.56 -28.85 21.95
N LEU A 6 -23.75 -28.64 22.52
CA LEU A 6 -24.97 -28.32 21.76
C LEU A 6 -24.93 -26.88 21.20
N LEU A 7 -24.38 -25.92 21.95
CA LEU A 7 -24.13 -24.56 21.45
C LEU A 7 -23.04 -24.53 20.37
N ALA A 8 -21.99 -25.35 20.47
CA ALA A 8 -21.00 -25.51 19.39
C ALA A 8 -21.61 -26.10 18.10
N ALA A 9 -22.50 -27.11 18.23
CA ALA A 9 -23.17 -27.71 17.07
C ALA A 9 -24.24 -26.80 16.44
N LEU A 10 -24.95 -25.99 17.25
CA LEU A 10 -25.89 -24.97 16.76
C LEU A 10 -25.16 -23.75 16.16
N SER A 11 -23.96 -23.41 16.65
CA SER A 11 -23.12 -22.35 16.08
C SER A 11 -22.56 -22.68 14.70
N ALA A 12 -22.42 -23.97 14.35
CA ALA A 12 -22.02 -24.39 13.00
C ALA A 12 -23.15 -24.21 11.96
N GLN A 13 -24.42 -24.14 12.39
CA GLN A 13 -25.57 -23.96 11.49
C GLN A 13 -26.02 -22.50 11.33
N ALA A 14 -25.50 -21.57 12.14
CA ALA A 14 -25.80 -20.14 12.04
C ALA A 14 -24.82 -19.35 11.13
N VAL A 15 -23.82 -20.01 10.52
CA VAL A 15 -22.79 -19.34 9.68
C VAL A 15 -23.22 -19.26 8.22
N LEU A 16 -24.41 -18.80 7.85
CA LEU A 16 -24.82 -18.82 6.42
C LEU A 16 -25.78 -17.68 6.04
N ALA A 17 -25.39 -16.40 6.15
CA ALA A 17 -26.20 -15.32 5.56
C ALA A 17 -25.88 -15.11 4.06
N ALA A 18 -24.62 -15.27 3.65
CA ALA A 18 -24.27 -15.33 2.22
C ALA A 18 -24.58 -16.73 1.63
N PRO A 19 -25.29 -16.81 0.47
CA PRO A 19 -25.50 -18.08 -0.23
C PRO A 19 -24.18 -18.81 -0.46
N ARG A 20 -24.12 -20.11 -0.17
CA ARG A 20 -22.92 -20.96 -0.30
C ARG A 20 -22.19 -20.76 -1.65
N ILE A 21 -22.95 -20.59 -2.73
CA ILE A 21 -22.46 -20.34 -4.10
C ILE A 21 -21.57 -19.08 -4.18
N LYS A 22 -21.94 -18.00 -3.49
CA LYS A 22 -21.14 -16.75 -3.49
C LYS A 22 -19.83 -16.88 -2.71
N ARG A 23 -19.77 -17.80 -1.73
CA ARG A 23 -18.58 -18.02 -0.91
C ARG A 23 -17.52 -18.81 -1.66
N ASP A 24 -17.94 -19.85 -2.38
CA ASP A 24 -17.04 -20.66 -3.19
C ASP A 24 -16.47 -19.83 -4.35
N ALA A 25 -17.31 -19.03 -5.03
CA ALA A 25 -16.87 -18.11 -6.08
C ALA A 25 -15.92 -17.01 -5.57
N LEU A 26 -16.20 -16.43 -4.39
CA LEU A 26 -15.27 -15.50 -3.74
C LEU A 26 -13.93 -16.17 -3.45
N LYS A 27 -13.95 -17.37 -2.87
CA LYS A 27 -12.73 -18.13 -2.53
C LYS A 27 -11.90 -18.39 -3.77
N SER A 28 -12.49 -18.88 -4.86
CA SER A 28 -11.77 -19.13 -6.11
C SER A 28 -11.14 -17.87 -6.69
N CYS A 29 -11.85 -16.73 -6.67
CA CYS A 29 -11.28 -15.46 -7.11
C CYS A 29 -10.07 -15.05 -6.25
N VAL A 30 -10.16 -15.19 -4.92
CA VAL A 30 -9.05 -14.88 -4.01
C VAL A 30 -7.87 -15.86 -4.19
N GLU A 31 -8.15 -17.13 -4.48
CA GLU A 31 -7.12 -18.13 -4.81
C GLU A 31 -6.35 -17.75 -6.09
N GLU A 32 -7.03 -17.24 -7.11
CA GLU A 32 -6.38 -16.74 -8.33
C GLU A 32 -5.47 -15.53 -8.05
N VAL A 33 -5.89 -14.61 -7.19
CA VAL A 33 -5.07 -13.45 -6.78
C VAL A 33 -3.77 -13.89 -6.11
N PHE A 34 -3.83 -14.89 -5.23
CA PHE A 34 -2.67 -15.37 -4.48
C PHE A 34 -1.83 -16.43 -5.22
N GLY A 35 -2.41 -17.10 -6.21
CA GLY A 35 -1.76 -18.18 -6.97
C GLY A 35 -1.33 -19.34 -6.08
N GLY A 36 -0.12 -19.86 -6.29
CA GLY A 36 0.35 -21.12 -5.69
C GLY A 36 0.39 -21.18 -4.15
N ASN A 37 0.36 -20.04 -3.46
CA ASN A 37 0.41 -19.98 -1.98
C ASN A 37 -0.95 -19.67 -1.33
N ALA A 38 -2.04 -19.67 -2.09
CA ALA A 38 -3.36 -19.27 -1.63
C ALA A 38 -3.84 -20.02 -0.37
N ALA A 39 -3.58 -21.33 -0.28
CA ALA A 39 -4.03 -22.17 0.84
C ALA A 39 -3.48 -21.75 2.21
N LEU A 40 -2.31 -21.09 2.26
CA LEU A 40 -1.72 -20.60 3.50
C LEU A 40 -2.26 -19.23 3.92
N ARG A 41 -2.83 -18.49 2.95
CA ARG A 41 -3.17 -17.06 3.04
C ARG A 41 -4.67 -16.80 3.09
N ILE A 42 -5.48 -17.86 2.99
CA ILE A 42 -6.93 -17.83 3.03
C ILE A 42 -7.39 -18.63 4.24
N VAL A 43 -8.19 -17.99 5.10
CA VAL A 43 -8.84 -18.66 6.23
C VAL A 43 -10.34 -18.52 6.07
N THR A 44 -11.04 -19.65 6.05
CA THR A 44 -12.50 -19.73 5.90
C THR A 44 -13.15 -20.34 7.15
N PRO A 45 -14.47 -20.25 7.34
CA PRO A 45 -15.16 -20.85 8.50
C PRO A 45 -14.96 -22.37 8.68
N THR A 46 -14.49 -23.08 7.66
CA THR A 46 -14.18 -24.51 7.73
C THR A 46 -12.74 -24.80 8.18
N ASP A 47 -11.88 -23.79 8.25
CA ASP A 47 -10.50 -23.92 8.75
C ASP A 47 -10.51 -24.01 10.29
N PRO A 48 -9.87 -25.03 10.91
CA PRO A 48 -9.75 -25.14 12.37
C PRO A 48 -9.17 -23.90 13.07
N ARG A 49 -8.35 -23.10 12.37
CA ARG A 49 -7.72 -21.87 12.88
C ARG A 49 -8.60 -20.63 12.78
N TYR A 50 -9.79 -20.74 12.17
CA TYR A 50 -10.66 -19.60 11.84
C TYR A 50 -11.04 -18.75 13.05
N HIS A 51 -11.34 -19.38 14.19
CA HIS A 51 -11.72 -18.66 15.40
C HIS A 51 -10.59 -17.78 15.94
N ASP A 52 -9.35 -18.28 15.94
CA ASP A 52 -8.20 -17.50 16.38
C ASP A 52 -7.85 -16.40 15.37
N ALA A 53 -7.90 -16.74 14.06
CA ALA A 53 -7.60 -15.82 12.95
C ALA A 53 -8.57 -14.64 12.83
N ARG A 54 -9.86 -14.82 13.17
CA ARG A 54 -10.87 -13.76 13.04
C ARG A 54 -10.86 -12.77 14.22
N ILE A 55 -10.47 -13.23 15.40
CA ILE A 55 -10.50 -12.45 16.64
C ILE A 55 -9.19 -11.65 16.73
N GLY A 56 -9.28 -10.39 17.15
CA GLY A 56 -8.12 -9.53 17.43
C GLY A 56 -7.83 -9.47 18.93
N GLU A 57 -7.53 -8.28 19.45
CA GLU A 57 -7.31 -8.09 20.90
C GLU A 57 -8.59 -8.36 21.72
N ALA A 58 -9.75 -7.93 21.22
CA ALA A 58 -11.03 -8.06 21.93
C ALA A 58 -11.71 -9.42 21.68
N ILE A 59 -11.88 -10.25 22.72
CA ILE A 59 -12.41 -11.62 22.61
C ILE A 59 -13.94 -11.73 22.72
N GLN A 60 -14.64 -10.66 23.10
CA GLN A 60 -16.13 -10.60 23.12
C GLN A 60 -16.76 -10.52 21.72
N PHE A 61 -15.95 -10.70 20.69
CA PHE A 61 -16.31 -10.45 19.31
C PHE A 61 -16.98 -11.68 18.66
N THR A 62 -18.23 -11.49 18.25
CA THR A 62 -19.10 -12.55 17.73
C THR A 62 -19.21 -12.59 16.20
N GLN A 63 -18.66 -11.61 15.48
CA GLN A 63 -18.85 -11.57 14.02
C GLN A 63 -18.06 -12.67 13.32
N MET A 64 -18.63 -13.17 12.22
CA MET A 64 -18.15 -14.29 11.43
C MET A 64 -17.98 -13.86 9.96
N PRO A 65 -16.77 -13.40 9.56
CA PRO A 65 -16.48 -13.07 8.17
C PRO A 65 -16.60 -14.29 7.24
N VAL A 66 -16.91 -14.05 5.95
CA VAL A 66 -16.97 -15.13 4.94
C VAL A 66 -15.59 -15.74 4.71
N LEU A 67 -14.57 -14.87 4.65
CA LEU A 67 -13.21 -15.23 4.27
C LEU A 67 -12.26 -14.18 4.82
N ILE A 68 -11.08 -14.62 5.27
CA ILE A 68 -9.95 -13.76 5.63
C ILE A 68 -8.84 -14.00 4.62
N ALA A 69 -8.41 -12.93 3.95
CA ALA A 69 -7.38 -12.94 2.94
C ALA A 69 -6.17 -12.12 3.42
N TYR A 70 -5.03 -12.77 3.63
CA TYR A 70 -3.78 -12.14 4.09
C TYR A 70 -2.96 -11.67 2.89
N ALA A 71 -3.03 -10.38 2.59
CA ALA A 71 -2.23 -9.72 1.57
C ALA A 71 -0.79 -9.52 2.07
N GLU A 72 0.19 -9.87 1.24
CA GLU A 72 1.61 -9.68 1.52
C GLU A 72 2.18 -8.53 0.68
N LYS A 73 1.51 -8.19 -0.42
CA LYS A 73 2.01 -7.22 -1.38
C LYS A 73 0.95 -6.17 -1.68
N PRO A 74 1.33 -4.88 -1.78
CA PRO A 74 0.38 -3.80 -2.06
C PRO A 74 -0.50 -4.02 -3.30
N TYR A 75 0.07 -4.62 -4.36
CA TYR A 75 -0.66 -4.84 -5.62
C TYR A 75 -1.74 -5.93 -5.54
N GLU A 76 -1.79 -6.74 -4.48
CA GLU A 76 -2.83 -7.77 -4.30
C GLU A 76 -4.15 -7.17 -3.79
N VAL A 77 -4.11 -5.98 -3.18
CA VAL A 77 -5.26 -5.38 -2.50
C VAL A 77 -6.37 -4.98 -3.47
N ALA A 78 -6.04 -4.37 -4.62
CA ALA A 78 -7.03 -3.99 -5.62
C ALA A 78 -7.78 -5.20 -6.23
N PRO A 79 -7.10 -6.29 -6.66
CA PRO A 79 -7.78 -7.52 -7.06
C PRO A 79 -8.68 -8.12 -5.98
N LEU A 80 -8.27 -8.10 -4.70
CA LEU A 80 -9.12 -8.60 -3.60
C LEU A 80 -10.40 -7.77 -3.43
N ILE A 81 -10.32 -6.44 -3.56
CA ILE A 81 -11.49 -5.55 -3.60
C ILE A 81 -12.40 -5.95 -4.77
N GLN A 82 -11.84 -6.19 -5.95
CA GLN A 82 -12.60 -6.58 -7.13
C GLN A 82 -13.29 -7.95 -6.95
N CYS A 83 -12.63 -8.92 -6.32
CA CYS A 83 -13.24 -10.20 -5.96
C CYS A 83 -14.46 -10.02 -5.04
N ALA A 84 -14.34 -9.19 -4.01
CA ALA A 84 -15.46 -8.87 -3.12
C ALA A 84 -16.64 -8.22 -3.88
N LYS A 85 -16.35 -7.19 -4.71
CA LYS A 85 -17.38 -6.49 -5.51
C LYS A 85 -18.10 -7.41 -6.48
N THR A 86 -17.36 -8.22 -7.23
CA THR A 86 -17.91 -9.13 -8.25
C THR A 86 -18.83 -10.18 -7.63
N ASN A 87 -18.57 -10.56 -6.37
CA ASN A 87 -19.39 -11.50 -5.61
C ASN A 87 -20.50 -10.82 -4.78
N GLY A 88 -20.60 -9.49 -4.82
CA GLY A 88 -21.57 -8.72 -4.04
C GLY A 88 -21.36 -8.85 -2.52
N ILE A 89 -20.10 -8.94 -2.10
CA ILE A 89 -19.66 -9.04 -0.71
C ILE A 89 -18.90 -7.76 -0.37
N LYS A 90 -19.14 -7.18 0.81
CA LYS A 90 -18.37 -6.01 1.27
C LYS A 90 -16.99 -6.44 1.75
N ALA A 91 -16.01 -5.54 1.66
CA ALA A 91 -14.69 -5.76 2.23
C ALA A 91 -14.49 -4.92 3.51
N VAL A 92 -13.69 -5.45 4.43
CA VAL A 92 -13.22 -4.72 5.61
C VAL A 92 -11.69 -4.80 5.66
N PRO A 93 -10.99 -3.65 5.75
CA PRO A 93 -9.55 -3.66 5.96
C PRO A 93 -9.19 -4.06 7.39
N ARG A 94 -8.14 -4.86 7.54
CA ARG A 94 -7.55 -5.19 8.84
C ARG A 94 -6.05 -4.99 8.85
N THR A 95 -5.58 -4.37 9.93
CA THR A 95 -4.16 -4.26 10.28
C THR A 95 -3.94 -4.97 11.61
N GLY A 96 -3.83 -4.24 12.73
CA GLY A 96 -3.42 -4.81 14.00
C GLY A 96 -4.50 -5.61 14.77
N GLY A 97 -5.76 -5.57 14.36
CA GLY A 97 -6.85 -6.25 15.09
C GLY A 97 -7.18 -5.63 16.46
N HIS A 98 -6.87 -4.34 16.67
CA HIS A 98 -7.02 -3.62 17.94
C HIS A 98 -8.35 -2.83 18.06
N HIS A 99 -9.31 -3.03 17.14
CA HIS A 99 -10.59 -2.33 17.23
C HIS A 99 -11.40 -2.90 18.40
N PHE A 100 -11.77 -2.07 19.40
CA PHE A 100 -12.41 -2.55 20.64
C PHE A 100 -13.77 -3.24 20.42
N LEU A 101 -14.51 -2.83 19.39
CA LEU A 101 -15.75 -3.50 18.95
C LEU A 101 -15.53 -4.62 17.90
N GLY A 102 -14.28 -4.90 17.54
CA GLY A 102 -13.92 -5.92 16.55
C GLY A 102 -14.30 -5.61 15.09
N TYR A 103 -14.62 -4.36 14.75
CA TYR A 103 -15.07 -3.98 13.40
C TYR A 103 -14.02 -4.09 12.29
N SER A 104 -12.81 -4.59 12.58
CA SER A 104 -11.85 -5.02 11.56
C SER A 104 -12.14 -6.42 11.00
N ALA A 105 -13.17 -7.10 11.50
CA ALA A 105 -13.68 -8.36 10.97
C ALA A 105 -15.21 -8.29 11.00
N LEU A 106 -15.88 -7.97 9.90
CA LEU A 106 -17.33 -7.80 9.90
C LEU A 106 -18.04 -9.09 9.51
N GLN A 107 -19.26 -9.26 10.02
CA GLN A 107 -20.14 -10.35 9.65
C GLN A 107 -20.34 -10.38 8.13
N ASP A 108 -20.24 -11.57 7.54
CA ASP A 108 -20.41 -11.82 6.11
C ASP A 108 -19.56 -10.92 5.16
N ALA A 109 -18.44 -10.38 5.65
CA ALA A 109 -17.50 -9.61 4.84
C ALA A 109 -16.29 -10.45 4.37
N LEU A 110 -15.60 -9.96 3.34
CA LEU A 110 -14.21 -10.31 3.07
C LEU A 110 -13.31 -9.46 3.98
N VAL A 111 -12.55 -10.09 4.86
CA VAL A 111 -11.46 -9.39 5.57
C VAL A 111 -10.25 -9.36 4.65
N ILE A 112 -9.83 -8.15 4.28
CA ILE A 112 -8.56 -7.92 3.58
C ILE A 112 -7.56 -7.52 4.66
N ASP A 113 -6.79 -8.51 5.13
CA ASP A 113 -5.76 -8.31 6.13
C ASP A 113 -4.45 -7.92 5.45
N ILE A 114 -3.92 -6.76 5.81
CA ILE A 114 -2.71 -6.19 5.22
C ILE A 114 -1.50 -6.29 6.16
N THR A 115 -1.58 -7.02 7.29
CA THR A 115 -0.53 -7.02 8.33
C THR A 115 0.86 -7.43 7.81
N HIS A 116 0.95 -8.15 6.69
CA HIS A 116 2.22 -8.56 6.06
C HIS A 116 2.75 -7.56 5.01
N ILE A 117 2.03 -6.47 4.74
CA ILE A 117 2.55 -5.31 4.02
C ILE A 117 3.26 -4.43 5.05
N ASP A 118 4.45 -4.85 5.49
CA ASP A 118 5.11 -4.35 6.71
C ASP A 118 6.57 -3.88 6.48
N TYR A 119 6.96 -3.61 5.24
CA TYR A 119 8.30 -3.13 4.90
C TYR A 119 8.59 -1.75 5.51
N VAL A 120 9.87 -1.44 5.70
CA VAL A 120 10.35 -0.12 6.15
C VAL A 120 11.53 0.28 5.28
N ASN A 121 11.33 1.33 4.48
CA ASN A 121 12.35 1.90 3.60
C ASN A 121 12.67 3.32 4.08
N ILE A 122 13.82 3.47 4.73
CA ILE A 122 14.27 4.77 5.28
C ILE A 122 14.95 5.57 4.16
N ALA A 123 14.58 6.84 4.02
CA ALA A 123 15.19 7.74 3.06
C ALA A 123 16.68 7.96 3.39
N ALA A 124 17.51 8.21 2.37
CA ALA A 124 18.95 8.39 2.55
C ALA A 124 19.30 9.55 3.51
N ASP A 125 18.46 10.59 3.56
CA ASP A 125 18.63 11.73 4.45
C ASP A 125 18.05 11.50 5.87
N LYS A 126 17.47 10.31 6.12
CA LYS A 126 16.85 9.89 7.38
C LYS A 126 15.70 10.79 7.87
N LYS A 127 15.15 11.68 7.03
CA LYS A 127 14.04 12.56 7.41
C LYS A 127 12.68 11.91 7.27
N THR A 128 12.58 10.92 6.39
CA THR A 128 11.36 10.16 6.19
C THR A 128 11.62 8.66 6.08
N ALA A 129 10.58 7.87 6.34
CA ALA A 129 10.53 6.45 6.02
C ALA A 129 9.23 6.13 5.30
N THR A 130 9.33 5.38 4.21
CA THR A 130 8.17 4.79 3.53
C THR A 130 7.93 3.41 4.11
N VAL A 131 6.75 3.20 4.69
CA VAL A 131 6.41 1.99 5.42
C VAL A 131 5.15 1.34 4.86
N GLY A 132 5.14 0.01 4.83
CA GLY A 132 3.94 -0.74 4.54
C GLY A 132 2.87 -0.47 5.61
N ALA A 133 1.63 -0.20 5.17
CA ALA A 133 0.54 0.20 6.06
C ALA A 133 0.02 -0.93 6.98
N GLY A 134 0.53 -2.14 6.79
CA GLY A 134 0.33 -3.31 7.63
C GLY A 134 1.10 -3.29 8.94
N ILE A 135 2.16 -2.49 9.03
CA ILE A 135 3.16 -2.61 10.09
C ILE A 135 2.58 -2.31 11.49
N ARG A 136 3.05 -3.08 12.48
CA ARG A 136 2.78 -2.87 13.90
C ARG A 136 3.88 -2.02 14.56
N PHE A 137 3.58 -1.38 15.68
CA PHE A 137 4.53 -0.48 16.33
C PHE A 137 5.83 -1.16 16.76
N GLY A 138 5.78 -2.37 17.30
CA GLY A 138 6.98 -3.10 17.68
C GLY A 138 7.93 -3.32 16.51
N ALA A 139 7.41 -3.82 15.40
CA ALA A 139 8.15 -3.99 14.15
C ALA A 139 8.68 -2.65 13.61
N LEU A 140 7.87 -1.58 13.62
CA LEU A 140 8.29 -0.26 13.18
C LEU A 140 9.44 0.31 14.04
N TYR A 141 9.29 0.29 15.36
CA TYR A 141 10.32 0.79 16.28
C TYR A 141 11.60 -0.01 16.20
N THR A 142 11.50 -1.34 16.04
CA THR A 142 12.67 -2.21 15.83
C THR A 142 13.42 -1.82 14.57
N ALA A 143 12.72 -1.67 13.43
CA ALA A 143 13.34 -1.32 12.16
C ALA A 143 13.94 0.09 12.14
N LEU A 144 13.24 1.10 12.69
CA LEU A 144 13.75 2.47 12.79
C LEU A 144 14.91 2.57 13.78
N GLY A 145 14.82 1.87 14.92
CA GLY A 145 15.81 1.88 15.98
C GLY A 145 17.18 1.35 15.53
N GLN A 146 17.21 0.36 14.63
CA GLN A 146 18.45 -0.12 13.98
C GLN A 146 19.21 0.98 13.22
N GLN A 147 18.54 2.08 12.85
CA GLN A 147 19.14 3.23 12.15
C GLN A 147 19.29 4.48 13.05
N GLY A 148 19.02 4.35 14.36
CA GLY A 148 19.04 5.44 15.32
C GLY A 148 17.81 6.36 15.24
N LEU A 149 16.73 5.90 14.62
CA LEU A 149 15.50 6.67 14.39
C LEU A 149 14.33 6.14 15.21
N ASP A 150 13.31 6.97 15.38
CA ASP A 150 12.02 6.60 15.96
C ASP A 150 10.87 7.42 15.33
N TRP A 151 9.64 7.13 15.76
CA TRP A 151 8.41 7.76 15.31
C TRP A 151 7.43 8.01 16.48
N THR A 152 6.62 9.05 16.37
CA THR A 152 5.62 9.48 17.37
C THR A 152 4.39 8.58 17.38
N GLY A 153 4.55 7.33 17.81
CA GLY A 153 3.47 6.34 17.90
C GLY A 153 3.12 5.93 19.33
N GLY A 154 2.08 5.10 19.45
CA GLY A 154 1.60 4.57 20.72
C GLY A 154 2.60 3.64 21.43
N ILE A 155 2.29 3.30 22.68
CA ILE A 155 3.15 2.45 23.51
C ILE A 155 2.94 0.95 23.28
N CYS A 156 1.73 0.53 22.90
CA CYS A 156 1.38 -0.88 22.70
C CYS A 156 2.04 -1.43 21.42
N PRO A 157 3.03 -2.34 21.52
CA PRO A 157 3.82 -2.78 20.36
C PRO A 157 2.99 -3.49 19.29
N THR A 158 1.88 -4.12 19.68
CA THR A 158 1.04 -4.91 18.77
C THR A 158 0.02 -4.07 18.00
N VAL A 159 -0.15 -2.78 18.30
CA VAL A 159 -1.07 -1.90 17.57
C VAL A 159 -0.57 -1.69 16.14
N GLY A 160 -1.49 -1.80 15.17
CA GLY A 160 -1.22 -1.57 13.75
C GLY A 160 -1.32 -0.10 13.36
N ILE A 161 -0.37 0.38 12.56
CA ILE A 161 -0.22 1.82 12.26
C ILE A 161 -1.46 2.44 11.60
N SER A 162 -2.11 1.74 10.67
CA SER A 162 -3.21 2.32 9.89
C SER A 162 -4.47 2.52 10.72
N GLY A 163 -4.79 1.57 11.60
CA GLY A 163 -5.88 1.73 12.56
C GLY A 163 -5.61 2.88 13.53
N PHE A 164 -4.37 3.00 14.00
CA PHE A 164 -3.95 4.09 14.89
C PHE A 164 -4.06 5.47 14.23
N LEU A 165 -3.53 5.63 13.02
CA LEU A 165 -3.60 6.90 12.27
C LEU A 165 -5.03 7.25 11.86
N SER A 166 -5.89 6.25 11.65
CA SER A 166 -7.32 6.47 11.37
C SER A 166 -8.06 7.19 12.51
N ALA A 167 -7.52 7.10 13.73
CA ALA A 167 -8.05 7.72 14.94
C ALA A 167 -7.30 8.99 15.37
N GLY A 168 -6.28 9.42 14.63
CA GLY A 168 -5.47 10.60 14.95
C GLY A 168 -4.08 10.25 15.48
N GLY A 169 -3.96 9.20 16.30
CA GLY A 169 -2.67 8.72 16.77
C GLY A 169 -2.16 9.41 18.04
N PHE A 170 -2.94 9.24 19.11
CA PHE A 170 -2.57 9.59 20.48
C PHE A 170 -1.21 8.97 20.90
N ASN A 171 -0.28 9.76 21.45
CA ASN A 171 1.04 9.31 21.87
C ASN A 171 1.67 10.17 23.00
N MET A 172 2.72 9.67 23.65
CA MET A 172 3.40 10.31 24.79
C MET A 172 4.38 11.44 24.40
N GLN A 173 4.45 11.82 23.12
CA GLN A 173 5.24 12.95 22.63
C GLN A 173 4.35 14.06 22.05
N MET A 174 3.02 13.86 22.04
CA MET A 174 2.13 14.67 21.23
C MET A 174 2.04 16.13 21.65
N ARG A 175 2.25 16.42 22.94
CA ARG A 175 2.19 17.80 23.43
C ARG A 175 3.26 18.68 22.80
N GLN A 176 4.41 18.10 22.44
CA GLN A 176 5.53 18.78 21.78
C GLN A 176 5.60 18.52 20.26
N ASN A 177 5.32 17.29 19.82
CA ASN A 177 5.55 16.85 18.43
C ASN A 177 4.25 16.61 17.64
N GLY A 178 3.08 16.86 18.22
CA GLY A 178 1.79 16.58 17.59
C GLY A 178 1.37 15.11 17.63
N LEU A 179 0.15 14.85 17.18
CA LEU A 179 -0.39 13.50 17.06
C LEU A 179 0.35 12.72 15.97
N GLY A 180 0.17 11.40 15.93
CA GLY A 180 0.77 10.55 14.89
C GLY A 180 0.45 11.04 13.47
N VAL A 181 -0.80 11.49 13.23
CA VAL A 181 -1.22 12.04 11.94
C VAL A 181 -0.52 13.33 11.50
N ASP A 182 0.11 14.06 12.41
CA ASP A 182 0.87 15.27 12.06
C ASP A 182 2.25 14.92 11.49
N ASN A 183 2.71 13.70 11.75
CA ASN A 183 4.02 13.18 11.39
C ASN A 183 3.94 12.23 10.18
N VAL A 184 2.95 12.45 9.32
CA VAL A 184 2.71 11.78 8.05
C VAL A 184 2.83 12.79 6.91
N GLU A 185 3.57 12.42 5.86
CA GLU A 185 3.77 13.26 4.67
C GLU A 185 2.88 12.86 3.50
N SER A 186 2.63 11.55 3.33
CA SER A 186 1.73 11.04 2.28
C SER A 186 1.30 9.60 2.57
N ALA A 187 0.34 9.12 1.78
CA ALA A 187 -0.15 7.74 1.80
C ALA A 187 -0.46 7.24 0.39
N LYS A 188 -0.37 5.92 0.18
CA LYS A 188 -1.01 5.26 -0.97
C LYS A 188 -2.26 4.54 -0.52
N VAL A 189 -3.37 4.79 -1.20
CA VAL A 189 -4.69 4.28 -0.83
C VAL A 189 -5.30 3.54 -2.02
N VAL A 190 -5.85 2.36 -1.76
CA VAL A 190 -6.66 1.63 -2.74
C VAL A 190 -8.13 1.94 -2.50
N THR A 191 -8.77 2.63 -3.44
CA THR A 191 -10.16 3.10 -3.35
C THR A 191 -11.16 2.00 -3.69
N SER A 192 -12.46 2.23 -3.50
CA SER A 192 -13.48 1.18 -3.68
C SER A 192 -13.71 0.78 -5.14
N ASP A 193 -13.24 1.57 -6.10
CA ASP A 193 -13.15 1.23 -7.53
C ASP A 193 -11.88 0.42 -7.88
N GLY A 194 -10.97 0.21 -6.92
CA GLY A 194 -9.72 -0.52 -7.12
C GLY A 194 -8.55 0.34 -7.61
N CYS A 195 -8.73 1.67 -7.75
CA CYS A 195 -7.65 2.58 -8.15
C CYS A 195 -6.66 2.79 -6.99
N VAL A 196 -5.37 2.90 -7.31
CA VAL A 196 -4.33 3.25 -6.32
C VAL A 196 -4.04 4.74 -6.47
N VAL A 197 -4.32 5.52 -5.43
CA VAL A 197 -4.13 6.97 -5.42
C VAL A 197 -3.11 7.37 -4.36
N THR A 198 -2.37 8.45 -4.64
CA THR A 198 -1.51 9.10 -3.64
C THR A 198 -2.29 10.22 -2.96
N ALA A 199 -2.33 10.18 -1.63
CA ALA A 199 -2.93 11.20 -0.78
C ALA A 199 -1.80 11.93 -0.03
N SER A 200 -1.66 13.23 -0.29
CA SER A 200 -0.69 14.13 0.34
C SER A 200 -1.31 15.52 0.49
N ARG A 201 -0.53 16.51 0.94
CA ARG A 201 -1.01 17.90 0.96
C ARG A 201 -1.22 18.49 -0.45
N ASP A 202 -0.50 17.97 -1.44
CA ASP A 202 -0.48 18.49 -2.80
C ASP A 202 -1.31 17.64 -3.80
N GLU A 203 -1.64 16.40 -3.44
CA GLU A 203 -2.38 15.46 -4.29
C GLU A 203 -3.46 14.74 -3.47
N ASN A 204 -4.72 14.72 -3.94
CA ASN A 204 -5.86 14.17 -3.20
C ASN A 204 -5.92 14.64 -1.74
N SER A 205 -5.73 15.95 -1.52
CA SER A 205 -5.59 16.54 -0.18
C SER A 205 -6.83 16.42 0.69
N ASP A 206 -8.00 16.27 0.07
CA ASP A 206 -9.25 15.93 0.72
C ASP A 206 -9.23 14.50 1.28
N LEU A 207 -8.78 13.52 0.51
CA LEU A 207 -8.55 12.15 1.02
C LEU A 207 -7.48 12.13 2.11
N PHE A 208 -6.38 12.88 1.93
CA PHE A 208 -5.30 12.96 2.90
C PHE A 208 -5.74 13.54 4.24
N PHE A 209 -6.63 14.54 4.22
CA PHE A 209 -7.34 15.04 5.39
C PHE A 209 -8.15 13.91 6.06
N ALA A 210 -8.97 13.20 5.29
CA ALA A 210 -9.93 12.23 5.82
C ALA A 210 -9.29 10.98 6.43
N ILE A 211 -8.24 10.43 5.82
CA ILE A 211 -7.58 9.22 6.32
C ILE A 211 -6.77 9.45 7.61
N ARG A 212 -6.47 10.71 7.91
CA ARG A 212 -5.75 11.16 9.10
C ARG A 212 -6.74 11.58 10.20
N GLY A 213 -7.22 10.61 10.97
CA GLY A 213 -8.12 10.86 12.11
C GLY A 213 -9.63 10.90 11.79
N GLY A 214 -10.02 10.72 10.52
CA GLY A 214 -11.42 10.70 10.09
C GLY A 214 -11.96 9.29 9.77
N GLY A 215 -11.35 8.25 10.36
CA GLY A 215 -11.73 6.85 10.13
C GLY A 215 -11.26 6.31 8.77
N GLY A 216 -9.95 6.37 8.50
CA GLY A 216 -9.32 6.08 7.19
C GLY A 216 -9.75 4.82 6.46
N GLY A 217 -10.14 3.74 7.16
CA GLY A 217 -10.71 2.54 6.53
C GLY A 217 -12.08 2.75 5.86
N SER A 218 -12.69 3.93 6.00
CA SER A 218 -13.96 4.29 5.38
C SER A 218 -13.81 4.78 3.94
N TYR A 219 -12.61 5.16 3.48
CA TYR A 219 -12.43 5.77 2.14
C TYR A 219 -11.67 4.86 1.18
N GLY A 220 -11.07 3.80 1.70
CA GLY A 220 -10.19 2.90 0.98
C GLY A 220 -9.31 2.11 1.94
N ILE A 221 -8.43 1.29 1.37
CA ILE A 221 -7.41 0.55 2.11
C ILE A 221 -6.07 1.27 1.92
N VAL A 222 -5.55 1.87 3.00
CA VAL A 222 -4.20 2.43 2.97
C VAL A 222 -3.20 1.29 2.93
N ILE A 223 -2.30 1.29 1.94
CA ILE A 223 -1.31 0.23 1.70
C ILE A 223 0.13 0.69 2.00
N GLU A 224 0.38 1.99 2.02
CA GLU A 224 1.70 2.57 2.32
C GLU A 224 1.54 3.93 2.98
N TRP A 225 2.42 4.24 3.94
CA TRP A 225 2.57 5.56 4.56
C TRP A 225 3.99 6.09 4.35
N THR A 226 4.14 7.38 4.07
CA THR A 226 5.42 8.09 4.22
C THR A 226 5.38 8.86 5.53
N LEU A 227 6.22 8.46 6.48
CA LEU A 227 6.31 9.01 7.82
C LEU A 227 7.50 9.93 7.95
N ARG A 228 7.37 10.99 8.75
CA ARG A 228 8.52 11.79 9.21
C ARG A 228 9.25 11.04 10.32
N THR A 229 10.54 10.80 10.17
CA THR A 229 11.37 10.11 11.17
C THR A 229 12.14 11.09 12.03
N PHE A 230 12.50 10.64 13.23
CA PHE A 230 13.16 11.48 14.22
C PHE A 230 14.33 10.78 14.87
N GLU A 231 15.39 11.52 15.14
CA GLU A 231 16.36 11.16 16.17
C GLU A 231 15.84 11.67 17.52
N PHE A 232 15.22 10.79 18.30
CA PHE A 232 14.67 11.21 19.59
C PHE A 232 15.79 11.59 20.57
N PRO A 233 15.68 12.74 21.24
CA PRO A 233 16.66 13.13 22.25
C PRO A 233 16.51 12.26 23.49
N ARG A 234 17.59 12.20 24.28
CA ARG A 234 17.51 11.65 25.64
C ARG A 234 16.48 12.41 26.44
N SER A 235 15.65 11.65 27.15
CA SER A 235 14.49 12.18 27.87
C SER A 235 14.63 11.95 29.36
N ALA A 236 13.76 12.59 30.13
CA ALA A 236 13.57 12.30 31.54
C ALA A 236 12.17 11.71 31.74
N MET A 237 12.06 10.75 32.66
CA MET A 237 10.84 10.00 32.96
C MET A 237 10.49 10.14 34.43
N VAL A 238 9.19 10.13 34.73
CA VAL A 238 8.67 10.11 36.10
C VAL A 238 7.63 9.00 36.23
N TYR A 239 7.72 8.26 37.33
CA TYR A 239 6.71 7.35 37.83
C TYR A 239 6.49 7.63 39.31
N LEU A 240 5.27 8.01 39.68
CA LEU A 240 4.86 8.19 41.07
C LEU A 240 3.75 7.19 41.39
N GLN A 241 3.83 6.52 42.53
CA GLN A 241 2.82 5.55 42.96
C GLN A 241 2.37 5.82 44.39
N TRP A 242 1.05 5.80 44.60
CA TRP A 242 0.40 5.83 45.90
C TRP A 242 -0.43 4.57 46.10
N ASN A 243 -0.39 4.03 47.33
CA ASN A 243 -1.23 2.92 47.74
C ASN A 243 -2.50 3.41 48.44
N GLY A 244 -3.58 2.66 48.31
CA GLY A 244 -4.89 2.98 48.89
C GLY A 244 -5.71 3.94 48.02
N SER A 245 -6.88 4.31 48.54
CA SER A 245 -7.85 5.19 47.87
C SER A 245 -7.97 6.58 48.49
N ASP A 246 -7.44 6.79 49.70
CA ASP A 246 -7.65 8.01 50.50
C ASP A 246 -7.21 9.30 49.78
N THR A 247 -6.10 9.27 49.06
CA THR A 247 -5.53 10.43 48.36
C THR A 247 -5.91 10.51 46.88
N ARG A 248 -6.68 9.55 46.36
CA ARG A 248 -6.95 9.40 44.91
C ARG A 248 -7.59 10.65 44.29
N PHE A 249 -8.54 11.26 44.99
CA PHE A 249 -9.19 12.49 44.55
C PHE A 249 -8.20 13.67 44.51
N ASP A 250 -7.44 13.89 45.58
CA ASP A 250 -6.50 15.00 45.69
C ASP A 250 -5.41 14.91 44.61
N ILE A 251 -4.92 13.70 44.34
CA ILE A 251 -3.96 13.44 43.26
C ILE A 251 -4.57 13.75 41.90
N ALA A 252 -5.76 13.22 41.60
CA ALA A 252 -6.43 13.43 40.32
C ALA A 252 -6.75 14.91 40.06
N LYS A 253 -7.23 15.63 41.08
CA LYS A 253 -7.47 17.08 41.01
C LYS A 253 -6.18 17.84 40.74
N THR A 254 -5.14 17.58 41.53
CA THR A 254 -3.83 18.23 41.38
C THR A 254 -3.23 17.97 40.00
N PHE A 255 -3.35 16.73 39.51
CA PHE A 255 -2.94 16.35 38.16
C PHE A 255 -3.75 17.10 37.09
N HIS A 256 -5.08 17.10 37.17
CA HIS A 256 -5.96 17.76 36.21
C HIS A 256 -5.69 19.26 36.11
N GLU A 257 -5.43 19.91 37.24
CA GLU A 257 -5.07 21.32 37.28
C GLU A 257 -3.67 21.56 36.72
N TRP A 258 -2.66 20.77 37.08
CA TRP A 258 -1.28 21.06 36.72
C TRP A 258 -0.89 20.54 35.33
N ALA A 259 -1.10 19.26 35.05
CA ALA A 259 -0.43 18.55 33.95
C ALA A 259 -0.73 19.11 32.55
N PRO A 260 -1.98 19.47 32.17
CA PRO A 260 -2.26 20.09 30.88
C PRO A 260 -1.62 21.48 30.69
N ARG A 261 -1.24 22.16 31.78
CA ARG A 261 -0.62 23.49 31.79
C ARG A 261 0.90 23.44 31.98
N ALA A 262 1.46 22.29 32.34
CA ALA A 262 2.90 22.08 32.43
C ALA A 262 3.57 22.31 31.07
N ASP A 263 4.91 22.48 31.06
CA ASP A 263 5.70 22.59 29.83
C ASP A 263 5.31 21.50 28.83
N SER A 264 5.11 21.87 27.56
CA SER A 264 4.66 20.96 26.50
C SER A 264 5.63 19.81 26.23
N ALA A 265 6.89 19.92 26.68
CA ALA A 265 7.84 18.81 26.63
C ALA A 265 7.43 17.62 27.49
N LEU A 266 6.61 17.82 28.53
CA LEU A 266 6.11 16.75 29.39
C LEU A 266 4.72 16.30 28.94
N SER A 267 4.60 15.10 28.38
CA SER A 267 3.30 14.42 28.30
C SER A 267 3.17 13.47 29.49
N SER A 268 2.00 13.44 30.13
CA SER A 268 1.78 12.64 31.32
C SER A 268 0.35 12.16 31.44
N GLN A 269 0.17 11.12 32.24
CA GLN A 269 -1.12 10.53 32.59
C GLN A 269 -1.18 10.19 34.07
N VAL A 270 -2.39 10.16 34.62
CA VAL A 270 -2.69 9.56 35.91
C VAL A 270 -3.59 8.34 35.71
N ASN A 271 -3.24 7.23 36.34
CA ASN A 271 -4.02 5.99 36.36
C ASN A 271 -4.60 5.80 37.76
N LEU A 272 -5.92 5.77 37.86
CA LEU A 272 -6.66 5.66 39.11
C LEU A 272 -7.28 4.26 39.19
N TYR A 273 -6.75 3.44 40.09
CA TYR A 273 -7.27 2.11 40.41
C TYR A 273 -8.09 2.18 41.71
N LYS A 274 -8.72 1.05 42.06
CA LYS A 274 -9.46 0.91 43.32
C LYS A 274 -8.59 1.12 44.56
N ASN A 275 -7.36 0.59 44.55
CA ASN A 275 -6.45 0.59 45.71
C ASN A 275 -5.05 1.16 45.40
N ARG A 276 -4.89 1.85 44.26
CA ARG A 276 -3.62 2.41 43.81
C ARG A 276 -3.85 3.63 42.92
N THR A 277 -2.95 4.59 42.95
CA THR A 277 -2.89 5.68 41.98
C THR A 277 -1.47 5.79 41.44
N ASP A 278 -1.34 5.86 40.12
CA ASP A 278 -0.05 6.01 39.44
C ASP A 278 -0.02 7.30 38.61
N VAL A 279 1.10 8.01 38.58
CA VAL A 279 1.36 9.09 37.61
C VAL A 279 2.57 8.69 36.78
N ILE A 280 2.44 8.68 35.46
CA ILE A 280 3.52 8.39 34.51
C ILE A 280 3.73 9.63 33.65
N GLY A 281 4.98 10.02 33.40
CA GLY A 281 5.30 11.16 32.55
C GLY A 281 6.57 10.94 31.72
N TRP A 282 6.51 11.39 30.47
CA TRP A 282 7.63 11.47 29.54
C TRP A 282 7.96 12.93 29.26
N CYS A 283 9.11 13.38 29.74
CA CYS A 283 9.66 14.71 29.44
C CYS A 283 10.64 14.63 28.27
N TYR A 284 10.12 14.86 27.06
CA TYR A 284 10.84 14.71 25.81
C TYR A 284 12.01 15.70 25.71
N GLY A 285 13.24 15.18 25.63
CA GLY A 285 14.44 16.02 25.54
C GLY A 285 14.84 16.75 26.83
N CYS A 286 14.20 16.46 27.96
CA CYS A 286 14.47 17.13 29.22
C CYS A 286 15.65 16.51 29.97
N THR A 287 16.35 17.35 30.75
CA THR A 287 17.26 16.89 31.81
C THR A 287 16.48 16.38 33.03
N LEU A 288 17.16 15.62 33.89
CA LEU A 288 16.61 15.18 35.17
C LEU A 288 16.17 16.39 36.02
N ASP A 289 17.04 17.40 36.17
CA ASP A 289 16.77 18.59 36.98
C ASP A 289 15.53 19.35 36.48
N LYS A 290 15.34 19.47 35.16
CA LYS A 290 14.16 20.12 34.58
C LYS A 290 12.89 19.37 34.98
N LEU A 291 12.88 18.04 34.86
CA LEU A 291 11.73 17.23 35.23
C LEU A 291 11.47 17.28 36.74
N GLN A 292 12.51 17.14 37.57
CA GLN A 292 12.39 17.25 39.02
C GLN A 292 11.82 18.61 39.44
N GLY A 293 12.27 19.70 38.83
CA GLY A 293 11.72 21.03 39.06
C GLY A 293 10.22 21.11 38.76
N MET A 294 9.78 20.54 37.64
CA MET A 294 8.35 20.50 37.28
C MET A 294 7.52 19.64 38.23
N VAL A 295 8.03 18.46 38.62
CA VAL A 295 7.32 17.57 39.55
C VAL A 295 7.27 18.16 40.96
N ASN A 296 8.35 18.81 41.43
CA ASN A 296 8.36 19.53 42.70
C ASN A 296 7.33 20.68 42.71
N ALA A 297 7.21 21.41 41.61
CA ALA A 297 6.24 22.50 41.47
C ALA A 297 4.78 22.03 41.27
N SER A 298 4.56 20.74 41.00
CA SER A 298 3.23 20.20 40.70
C SER A 298 2.31 20.12 41.91
N GLY A 299 2.86 20.10 43.13
CA GLY A 299 2.13 19.80 44.36
C GLY A 299 1.87 18.31 44.60
N LEU A 300 2.10 17.42 43.61
CA LEU A 300 1.83 15.98 43.72
C LEU A 300 2.64 15.33 44.84
N LEU A 301 3.93 15.68 44.98
CA LEU A 301 4.81 15.11 46.00
C LEU A 301 4.42 15.49 47.44
N HIS A 302 3.51 16.46 47.62
CA HIS A 302 3.02 16.89 48.94
C HIS A 302 1.75 16.14 49.37
N ILE A 303 1.21 15.28 48.51
CA ILE A 303 0.00 14.50 48.80
C ILE A 303 0.43 13.11 49.29
N GLY A 304 0.15 12.79 50.55
CA GLY A 304 0.55 11.51 51.14
C GLY A 304 2.07 11.26 51.06
N THR A 305 2.45 10.02 50.77
CA THR A 305 3.87 9.60 50.65
C THR A 305 4.06 8.70 49.41
N PRO A 306 4.20 9.27 48.20
CA PRO A 306 4.40 8.47 47.00
C PRO A 306 5.73 7.71 47.03
N ALA A 307 5.75 6.52 46.46
CA ALA A 307 6.97 5.99 45.88
C ALA A 307 7.27 6.79 44.62
N ALA A 308 8.40 7.50 44.61
CA ALA A 308 8.76 8.42 43.53
C ALA A 308 10.02 7.95 42.80
N TYR A 309 9.88 7.75 41.49
CA TYR A 309 10.96 7.35 40.60
C TYR A 309 11.09 8.40 39.50
N ILE A 310 12.17 9.18 39.54
CA ILE A 310 12.43 10.24 38.55
C ILE A 310 13.83 9.99 37.99
N SER A 311 13.90 9.74 36.68
CA SER A 311 15.14 9.34 36.02
C SER A 311 15.38 10.18 34.77
N GLY A 312 16.65 10.40 34.42
CA GLY A 312 17.06 11.21 33.26
C GLY A 312 18.07 10.46 32.40
N GLY A 313 18.29 10.93 31.17
CA GLY A 313 19.23 10.29 30.24
C GLY A 313 18.65 9.04 29.55
N CYS A 314 17.33 8.88 29.61
CA CYS A 314 16.62 7.74 29.05
C CYS A 314 16.70 7.77 27.52
N ASN A 315 17.17 6.68 26.89
CA ASN A 315 16.93 6.47 25.46
C ASN A 315 15.44 6.22 25.21
N THR A 316 15.03 6.15 23.94
CA THR A 316 13.62 6.02 23.59
C THR A 316 13.01 4.71 24.06
N ILE A 317 13.76 3.60 24.02
CA ILE A 317 13.27 2.29 24.45
C ILE A 317 13.05 2.30 25.97
N ASN A 318 14.02 2.80 26.75
CA ASN A 318 13.88 3.05 28.19
C ASN A 318 12.57 3.79 28.49
N ALA A 319 12.34 4.88 27.78
CA ALA A 319 11.17 5.72 27.98
C ALA A 319 9.85 4.99 27.62
N ARG A 320 9.83 4.14 26.59
CA ARG A 320 8.66 3.31 26.24
C ARG A 320 8.36 2.21 27.27
N LEU A 321 9.38 1.72 27.99
CA LEU A 321 9.25 0.67 29.00
C LEU A 321 9.02 1.22 30.42
N PHE A 322 9.19 2.53 30.61
CA PHE A 322 9.13 3.17 31.92
C PHE A 322 7.72 3.11 32.53
N GLY A 323 7.60 2.66 33.78
CA GLY A 323 6.32 2.45 34.48
C GLY A 323 5.57 1.17 34.12
N TYR A 324 6.01 0.44 33.07
CA TYR A 324 5.40 -0.83 32.63
C TYR A 324 6.28 -2.04 32.91
N GLY A 325 7.60 -1.91 32.73
CA GLY A 325 8.57 -2.96 32.99
C GLY A 325 9.81 -2.50 33.78
N VAL A 326 10.09 -1.19 33.79
CA VAL A 326 11.19 -0.58 34.53
C VAL A 326 10.75 0.72 35.18
N ASN A 327 11.32 1.08 36.33
CA ASN A 327 11.06 2.37 36.99
C ASN A 327 12.30 3.27 37.05
N GLU A 328 13.39 2.84 36.42
CA GLU A 328 14.63 3.60 36.33
C GLU A 328 15.18 3.47 34.91
N CYS A 329 15.86 4.51 34.42
CA CYS A 329 16.49 4.45 33.11
C CYS A 329 17.79 3.66 33.23
N GLY A 330 17.76 2.45 32.71
CA GLY A 330 18.92 1.56 32.68
C GLY A 330 19.96 2.01 31.67
N ALA A 331 21.18 1.50 31.84
CA ALA A 331 22.23 1.62 30.84
C ALA A 331 21.75 1.05 29.49
N ASP A 332 22.19 1.65 28.39
CA ASP A 332 21.71 1.32 27.06
C ASP A 332 21.93 -0.15 26.71
N GLU A 333 23.07 -0.71 27.12
CA GLU A 333 23.43 -2.11 26.88
C GLU A 333 22.48 -3.07 27.59
N ALA A 334 22.06 -2.74 28.82
CA ALA A 334 21.12 -3.55 29.57
C ALA A 334 19.71 -3.50 28.94
N VAL A 335 19.30 -2.31 28.49
CA VAL A 335 17.99 -2.10 27.87
C VAL A 335 17.92 -2.78 26.51
N ALA A 336 19.00 -2.74 25.73
CA ALA A 336 19.10 -3.44 24.46
C ALA A 336 18.91 -4.97 24.59
N GLN A 337 19.24 -5.55 25.74
CA GLN A 337 19.01 -6.98 26.02
C GLN A 337 17.55 -7.31 26.34
N VAL A 338 16.82 -6.37 26.96
CA VAL A 338 15.43 -6.59 27.40
C VAL A 338 14.42 -6.14 26.33
N ALA A 339 14.75 -5.09 25.58
CA ALA A 339 13.87 -4.48 24.59
C ALA A 339 13.21 -5.49 23.64
N PRO A 340 13.93 -6.49 23.08
CA PRO A 340 13.33 -7.39 22.09
C PRO A 340 12.14 -8.17 22.64
N PHE A 341 12.15 -8.53 23.92
CA PHE A 341 11.06 -9.26 24.57
C PHE A 341 9.76 -8.45 24.68
N VAL A 342 9.81 -7.15 24.41
CA VAL A 342 8.64 -6.26 24.41
C VAL A 342 8.33 -5.74 23.00
N VAL A 343 9.34 -5.26 22.27
CA VAL A 343 9.13 -4.54 21.01
C VAL A 343 9.37 -5.38 19.75
N ASN A 344 10.05 -6.52 19.81
CA ASN A 344 10.35 -7.33 18.61
C ASN A 344 9.15 -8.23 18.23
N THR A 345 8.00 -7.61 17.93
CA THR A 345 6.72 -8.30 17.71
C THR A 345 6.66 -9.08 16.39
N ILE A 346 6.04 -10.25 16.43
CA ILE A 346 5.55 -10.96 15.23
C ILE A 346 4.21 -10.39 14.72
N GLN A 347 3.70 -10.88 13.59
CA GLN A 347 2.52 -10.33 12.93
C GLN A 347 1.19 -10.84 13.51
N GLN A 348 1.18 -12.04 14.09
CA GLN A 348 0.09 -12.53 14.97
C GLN A 348 0.57 -12.57 16.42
N PRO A 349 0.65 -11.40 17.09
CA PRO A 349 1.34 -11.29 18.36
C PRO A 349 0.41 -11.57 19.55
N PHE A 350 -0.69 -12.31 19.39
CA PHE A 350 -1.67 -12.50 20.47
C PHE A 350 -1.57 -13.88 21.10
N ILE A 351 -1.93 -13.97 22.37
CA ILE A 351 -2.10 -15.26 23.05
C ILE A 351 -3.20 -16.06 22.35
N GLN A 352 -2.97 -17.36 22.16
CA GLN A 352 -3.93 -18.30 21.61
C GLN A 352 -5.22 -18.31 22.44
N ILE A 353 -6.37 -18.34 21.76
CA ILE A 353 -7.66 -18.48 22.45
C ILE A 353 -7.82 -19.92 22.95
N PRO A 354 -8.09 -20.15 24.26
CA PRO A 354 -8.27 -21.49 24.80
C PRO A 354 -9.36 -22.27 24.05
N GLY A 355 -9.03 -23.51 23.65
CA GLY A 355 -9.95 -24.41 22.95
C GLY A 355 -10.02 -24.26 21.43
N TYR A 356 -9.30 -23.30 20.83
CA TYR A 356 -9.21 -23.12 19.38
C TYR A 356 -7.80 -23.36 18.87
N ALA A 357 -7.65 -23.78 17.61
CA ALA A 357 -6.34 -23.92 16.99
C ALA A 357 -5.71 -22.53 16.77
N ASN A 358 -4.44 -22.38 17.16
CA ASN A 358 -3.71 -21.14 16.97
C ASN A 358 -3.55 -20.83 15.47
N PHE A 359 -3.79 -19.59 15.07
CA PHE A 359 -3.42 -19.12 13.75
C PHE A 359 -1.98 -18.62 13.76
N THR A 360 -1.16 -19.16 12.88
CA THR A 360 0.20 -18.68 12.62
C THR A 360 0.41 -18.55 11.13
N TYR A 361 1.03 -17.45 10.70
CA TYR A 361 1.34 -17.25 9.29
C TYR A 361 2.61 -16.42 9.09
N ASN A 362 3.61 -17.04 8.45
CA ASN A 362 4.87 -16.41 8.03
C ASN A 362 5.42 -15.37 9.04
N GLU A 363 5.45 -15.78 10.31
CA GLU A 363 5.75 -14.91 11.44
C GLU A 363 7.24 -14.58 11.47
N THR A 364 7.61 -13.41 10.92
CA THR A 364 8.99 -12.92 10.93
C THR A 364 9.05 -11.59 11.66
N THR A 365 10.06 -11.45 12.52
CA THR A 365 10.35 -10.19 13.20
C THR A 365 11.29 -9.33 12.35
N LYS A 366 11.41 -8.04 12.68
CA LYS A 366 12.36 -7.13 12.01
C LYS A 366 13.80 -7.26 12.51
N ALA A 367 13.99 -7.97 13.63
CA ALA A 367 15.29 -8.39 14.14
C ALA A 367 15.24 -9.90 14.41
N PRO A 368 15.36 -10.75 13.36
CA PRO A 368 15.25 -12.21 13.48
C PRO A 368 16.37 -12.84 14.30
N GLU A 369 17.49 -12.13 14.48
CA GLU A 369 18.60 -12.50 15.34
C GLU A 369 18.32 -12.30 16.84
N LEU A 370 17.27 -11.55 17.17
CA LEU A 370 16.83 -11.29 18.54
C LEU A 370 15.56 -12.10 18.86
N PRO A 371 15.33 -12.44 20.14
CA PRO A 371 14.13 -13.16 20.52
C PRO A 371 12.87 -12.34 20.18
N PRO A 372 11.77 -13.00 19.77
CA PRO A 372 10.50 -12.32 19.56
C PRO A 372 9.93 -11.80 20.89
N ALA A 373 9.12 -10.76 20.79
CA ALA A 373 8.36 -10.26 21.93
C ALA A 373 7.39 -11.33 22.45
N GLN A 374 7.09 -11.28 23.74
CA GLN A 374 6.08 -12.16 24.33
C GLN A 374 4.70 -11.91 23.69
N PRO A 375 3.87 -12.95 23.51
CA PRO A 375 2.52 -12.79 23.01
C PRO A 375 1.70 -11.86 23.92
N TRP A 376 0.96 -10.96 23.29
CA TRP A 376 0.08 -9.97 23.90
C TRP A 376 -1.23 -10.61 24.34
N GLU A 377 -1.65 -10.28 25.54
CA GLU A 377 -2.92 -10.76 26.10
C GLU A 377 -4.11 -10.27 25.27
N ARG A 378 -5.15 -11.11 25.22
CA ARG A 378 -6.44 -10.74 24.66
C ARG A 378 -7.42 -10.48 25.79
N PHE A 379 -8.31 -9.51 25.64
CA PHE A 379 -9.17 -9.02 26.72
C PHE A 379 -10.65 -9.05 26.34
N ILE A 380 -11.51 -9.19 27.34
CA ILE A 380 -12.91 -8.75 27.25
C ILE A 380 -12.89 -7.30 27.73
N ARG A 381 -12.83 -6.33 26.82
CA ARG A 381 -12.63 -4.92 27.19
C ARG A 381 -13.94 -4.15 27.08
N LEU A 382 -14.33 -3.50 28.17
CA LEU A 382 -15.33 -2.43 28.15
C LEU A 382 -14.62 -1.12 28.43
N SER A 383 -14.95 -0.08 27.66
CA SER A 383 -14.33 1.23 27.82
C SER A 383 -15.28 2.37 27.46
N LYS A 384 -15.13 3.52 28.14
CA LYS A 384 -15.74 4.78 27.71
C LYS A 384 -14.72 5.91 27.74
N SER A 385 -14.79 6.74 26.72
CA SER A 385 -13.87 7.84 26.47
C SER A 385 -14.59 9.20 26.58
N PHE A 386 -13.91 10.16 27.23
CA PHE A 386 -14.43 11.51 27.47
C PHE A 386 -13.31 12.54 27.24
N MET A 387 -13.48 13.39 26.22
CA MET A 387 -12.57 14.52 25.95
C MET A 387 -13.07 15.76 26.69
N ILE A 388 -12.42 16.11 27.80
CA ILE A 388 -12.77 17.30 28.59
C ILE A 388 -12.31 18.54 27.84
N GLN A 389 -13.22 19.48 27.61
CA GLN A 389 -12.97 20.70 26.84
C GLN A 389 -12.52 21.86 27.75
N LYS A 390 -11.72 22.79 27.21
CA LYS A 390 -11.17 23.95 27.92
C LYS A 390 -12.23 24.90 28.48
N ASP A 391 -13.38 24.99 27.82
CA ASP A 391 -14.54 25.81 28.20
C ASP A 391 -15.52 25.08 29.14
N LYS A 392 -15.25 23.80 29.44
CA LYS A 392 -16.12 22.94 30.23
C LYS A 392 -15.32 22.02 31.15
N LEU A 393 -14.47 22.62 31.98
CA LEU A 393 -13.69 21.90 32.98
C LEU A 393 -14.58 21.28 34.06
N LEU A 394 -14.10 20.19 34.65
CA LEU A 394 -14.82 19.48 35.70
C LEU A 394 -14.78 20.25 37.02
N THR A 395 -15.90 20.24 37.75
CA THR A 395 -15.91 20.71 39.15
C THR A 395 -15.33 19.64 40.07
N ASP A 396 -14.92 20.04 41.28
CA ASP A 396 -14.46 19.12 42.32
C ASP A 396 -15.49 18.02 42.60
N ASP A 397 -16.77 18.37 42.73
CA ASP A 397 -17.85 17.40 42.96
C ASP A 397 -17.99 16.43 41.79
N THR A 398 -17.86 16.91 40.54
CA THR A 398 -17.92 16.02 39.37
C THR A 398 -16.73 15.07 39.33
N MET A 399 -15.51 15.57 39.56
CA MET A 399 -14.31 14.73 39.61
C MET A 399 -14.44 13.68 40.71
N LYS A 400 -14.81 14.09 41.92
CA LYS A 400 -14.94 13.20 43.06
C LYS A 400 -15.92 12.06 42.77
N ASN A 401 -17.12 12.40 42.32
CA ASN A 401 -18.15 11.42 42.00
C ASN A 401 -17.74 10.48 40.84
N ALA A 402 -17.11 11.00 39.79
CA ALA A 402 -16.64 10.18 38.67
C ALA A 402 -15.56 9.19 39.12
N ILE A 403 -14.63 9.63 39.97
CA ILE A 403 -13.50 8.82 40.44
C ILE A 403 -13.94 7.76 41.45
N THR A 404 -14.85 8.08 42.37
CA THR A 404 -15.30 7.12 43.40
C THR A 404 -16.16 6.00 42.83
N ARG A 405 -16.72 6.14 41.63
CA ARG A 405 -17.48 5.07 40.97
C ARG A 405 -16.66 3.81 40.73
N ILE A 406 -15.33 3.90 40.66
CA ILE A 406 -14.47 2.72 40.53
C ILE A 406 -14.55 1.82 41.78
N ASP A 407 -14.98 2.35 42.93
CA ASP A 407 -15.13 1.57 44.17
C ASP A 407 -16.38 0.67 44.13
N GLU A 408 -17.31 0.94 43.20
CA GLU A 408 -18.50 0.12 42.95
C GLU A 408 -18.15 -1.20 42.23
N LEU A 409 -16.99 -1.25 41.58
CA LEU A 409 -16.51 -2.43 40.88
C LEU A 409 -15.84 -3.42 41.85
N ASP A 410 -16.03 -4.71 41.58
CA ASP A 410 -15.26 -5.75 42.26
C ASP A 410 -13.80 -5.79 41.77
N ASP A 411 -12.96 -6.56 42.46
CA ASP A 411 -11.53 -6.65 42.14
C ASP A 411 -11.28 -7.43 40.84
N ALA A 412 -12.21 -8.30 40.43
CA ALA A 412 -12.11 -9.09 39.21
C ALA A 412 -12.35 -8.24 37.94
N ALA A 413 -13.05 -7.11 38.06
CA ALA A 413 -13.18 -6.12 36.99
C ALA A 413 -11.83 -5.54 36.54
N GLN A 414 -10.82 -5.56 37.43
CA GLN A 414 -9.52 -4.93 37.21
C GLN A 414 -9.66 -3.50 36.65
N GLY A 415 -10.68 -2.77 37.10
CA GLY A 415 -11.07 -1.49 36.51
C GLY A 415 -10.10 -0.36 36.86
N TRP A 416 -9.91 0.56 35.92
CA TRP A 416 -9.15 1.79 36.16
C TRP A 416 -9.64 2.96 35.32
N ILE A 417 -9.26 4.15 35.75
CA ILE A 417 -9.43 5.41 35.01
C ILE A 417 -8.06 5.83 34.53
N GLU A 418 -7.90 6.00 33.22
CA GLU A 418 -6.70 6.56 32.61
C GLU A 418 -6.99 7.99 32.16
N TRP A 419 -6.24 8.96 32.69
CA TRP A 419 -6.49 10.37 32.45
C TRP A 419 -5.23 11.08 31.96
N HIS A 420 -5.25 11.46 30.68
CA HIS A 420 -4.13 12.06 29.96
C HIS A 420 -4.18 13.58 29.95
N ALA A 421 -3.03 14.20 30.17
CA ALA A 421 -2.82 15.60 29.86
C ALA A 421 -2.78 15.80 28.33
N TRP A 422 -3.75 16.54 27.79
CA TRP A 422 -3.91 16.62 26.33
C TRP A 422 -3.26 17.86 25.73
N ASN A 423 -3.75 19.06 26.10
CA ASN A 423 -3.39 20.39 25.60
C ASN A 423 -2.16 20.43 24.66
N ILE A 424 -2.41 20.12 23.37
CA ILE A 424 -1.40 19.93 22.34
C ILE A 424 -0.94 21.30 21.84
N SER A 425 0.38 21.56 21.84
CA SER A 425 0.92 22.85 21.40
C SER A 425 1.01 23.00 19.87
N VAL A 426 1.00 21.87 19.16
CA VAL A 426 1.17 21.78 17.70
C VAL A 426 -0.19 21.82 16.99
N SER A 427 -0.38 22.83 16.15
CA SER A 427 -1.50 22.89 15.20
C SER A 427 -1.40 21.77 14.17
N GLY A 428 -2.52 21.22 13.72
CA GLY A 428 -2.53 20.22 12.65
C GLY A 428 -3.73 20.39 11.72
N ASP A 429 -3.60 19.84 10.52
CA ASP A 429 -4.56 19.94 9.42
C ASP A 429 -5.34 18.64 9.20
N ALA A 430 -5.20 17.66 10.11
CA ALA A 430 -5.85 16.36 10.05
C ALA A 430 -7.34 16.41 10.45
N ALA A 431 -8.12 15.38 10.09
CA ALA A 431 -9.55 15.29 10.39
C ALA A 431 -9.89 15.04 11.88
N PHE A 432 -8.90 14.69 12.70
CA PHE A 432 -9.11 14.53 14.14
C PHE A 432 -9.62 15.83 14.78
N ALA A 433 -10.82 15.79 15.38
CA ALA A 433 -11.56 17.00 15.75
C ALA A 433 -11.16 17.61 17.10
N TRP A 434 -10.84 16.77 18.08
CA TRP A 434 -10.69 17.20 19.48
C TRP A 434 -9.26 17.59 19.82
N ARG A 435 -8.72 18.55 19.08
CA ARG A 435 -7.35 19.06 19.23
C ARG A 435 -7.31 20.24 20.19
N GLU A 436 -7.49 21.43 19.62
CA GLU A 436 -7.24 22.71 20.29
C GLU A 436 -8.17 22.96 21.48
N LYS A 437 -9.41 22.46 21.39
CA LYS A 437 -10.42 22.62 22.44
C LYS A 437 -10.27 21.62 23.58
N ALA A 438 -9.59 20.50 23.36
CA ALA A 438 -9.41 19.49 24.38
C ALA A 438 -8.37 19.96 25.43
N TYR A 439 -8.74 19.82 26.69
CA TYR A 439 -7.90 20.10 27.84
C TYR A 439 -7.21 18.82 28.33
N SER A 440 -7.99 17.75 28.49
CA SER A 440 -7.52 16.44 28.93
C SER A 440 -8.44 15.34 28.38
N HIS A 441 -7.94 14.11 28.31
CA HIS A 441 -8.70 12.94 27.87
C HIS A 441 -8.82 11.95 29.02
N MET A 442 -10.04 11.53 29.36
CA MET A 442 -10.33 10.59 30.43
C MET A 442 -10.99 9.34 29.85
N GLU A 443 -10.40 8.18 30.11
CA GLU A 443 -10.91 6.87 29.72
C GLU A 443 -11.17 6.02 30.96
N PHE A 444 -12.32 5.34 30.99
CA PHE A 444 -12.62 4.32 31.98
C PHE A 444 -12.54 2.97 31.31
N ILE A 445 -11.84 2.02 31.93
CA ILE A 445 -11.59 0.69 31.35
C ILE A 445 -11.88 -0.39 32.39
N VAL A 446 -12.52 -1.47 31.95
CA VAL A 446 -12.75 -2.69 32.73
C VAL A 446 -12.32 -3.91 31.89
N SER A 447 -11.56 -4.80 32.51
CA SER A 447 -11.34 -6.16 32.02
C SER A 447 -12.54 -6.99 32.46
N SER A 448 -13.51 -7.13 31.56
CA SER A 448 -14.76 -7.80 31.83
C SER A 448 -14.60 -9.33 31.92
N SER A 449 -15.65 -10.00 32.39
CA SER A 449 -15.70 -11.44 32.55
C SER A 449 -16.36 -12.15 31.36
N ALA A 450 -16.05 -13.43 31.17
CA ALA A 450 -16.79 -14.33 30.29
C ALA A 450 -18.12 -14.79 30.91
N ASP A 451 -18.33 -14.56 32.21
CA ASP A 451 -19.61 -14.74 32.87
C ASP A 451 -20.60 -13.66 32.40
N GLU A 452 -21.70 -14.08 31.77
CA GLU A 452 -22.69 -13.17 31.16
C GLU A 452 -23.34 -12.23 32.17
N LYS A 453 -23.58 -12.69 33.41
CA LYS A 453 -24.19 -11.85 34.44
C LYS A 453 -23.21 -10.76 34.85
N VAL A 454 -21.97 -11.14 35.15
CA VAL A 454 -20.91 -10.18 35.54
C VAL A 454 -20.65 -9.18 34.41
N HIS A 455 -20.57 -9.64 33.16
CA HIS A 455 -20.44 -8.76 31.99
C HIS A 455 -21.58 -7.74 31.91
N LYS A 456 -22.83 -8.20 32.09
CA LYS A 456 -24.01 -7.33 32.07
C LYS A 456 -23.98 -6.30 33.19
N ASP A 457 -23.58 -6.69 34.39
CA ASP A 457 -23.45 -5.78 35.55
C ASP A 457 -22.44 -4.65 35.21
N TYR A 458 -21.31 -4.97 34.55
CA TYR A 458 -20.35 -3.96 34.10
C TYR A 458 -20.86 -3.05 32.98
N VAL A 459 -21.65 -3.59 32.04
CA VAL A 459 -22.31 -2.78 31.00
C VAL A 459 -23.30 -1.79 31.64
N GLU A 460 -24.08 -2.22 32.63
CA GLU A 460 -25.00 -1.35 33.38
C GLU A 460 -24.25 -0.27 34.18
N TRP A 461 -23.11 -0.62 34.77
CA TRP A 461 -22.21 0.34 35.42
C TRP A 461 -21.72 1.42 34.45
N PHE A 462 -21.25 1.02 33.26
CA PHE A 462 -20.82 1.96 32.22
C PHE A 462 -21.96 2.84 31.71
N LYS A 463 -23.19 2.30 31.63
CA LYS A 463 -24.37 3.09 31.31
C LYS A 463 -24.63 4.18 32.37
N SER A 464 -24.56 3.82 33.65
CA SER A 464 -24.72 4.78 34.77
C SER A 464 -23.64 5.87 34.74
N LEU A 465 -22.41 5.51 34.38
CA LEU A 465 -21.32 6.46 34.20
C LEU A 465 -21.58 7.42 33.02
N GLU A 466 -22.00 6.92 31.86
CA GLU A 466 -22.33 7.72 30.68
C GLU A 466 -23.48 8.69 30.97
N ASP A 467 -24.57 8.21 31.57
CA ASP A 467 -25.74 9.02 31.92
C ASP A 467 -25.38 10.16 32.90
N TYR A 468 -24.40 9.93 33.78
CA TYR A 468 -23.90 10.93 34.72
C TYR A 468 -22.93 11.95 34.08
N LEU A 469 -21.89 11.45 33.43
CA LEU A 469 -20.74 12.27 33.05
C LEU A 469 -20.95 12.97 31.71
N ARG A 470 -21.60 12.34 30.73
CA ARG A 470 -21.76 12.88 29.37
C ARG A 470 -22.41 14.27 29.35
N PRO A 471 -23.51 14.54 30.08
CA PRO A 471 -24.10 15.88 30.14
C PRO A 471 -23.13 16.94 30.69
N LEU A 472 -22.22 16.54 31.58
CA LEU A 472 -21.26 17.41 32.27
C LEU A 472 -20.03 17.70 31.40
N VAL A 473 -19.54 16.75 30.61
CA VAL A 473 -18.33 16.94 29.77
C VAL A 473 -18.62 17.28 28.31
N GLY A 474 -19.83 16.99 27.81
CA GLY A 474 -20.20 17.16 26.40
C GLY A 474 -19.87 15.94 25.53
N MET A 475 -20.16 16.04 24.24
CA MET A 475 -20.15 14.88 23.33
C MET A 475 -18.77 14.35 22.94
N ALA A 476 -17.72 15.15 23.10
CA ALA A 476 -16.41 14.85 22.55
C ALA A 476 -15.81 13.55 23.14
N SER A 477 -15.40 12.64 22.24
CA SER A 477 -14.83 11.33 22.56
C SER A 477 -13.71 10.98 21.59
N TYR A 478 -12.73 10.21 22.05
CA TYR A 478 -11.62 9.76 21.21
C TYR A 478 -12.02 8.56 20.35
N SER A 479 -11.87 8.67 19.03
CA SER A 479 -12.26 7.62 18.07
C SER A 479 -11.35 6.39 18.08
N GLY A 480 -10.22 6.41 18.80
CA GLY A 480 -9.43 5.19 19.00
C GLY A 480 -10.09 4.22 19.99
N TYR A 481 -10.99 4.73 20.83
CA TYR A 481 -11.72 3.97 21.85
C TYR A 481 -13.22 4.02 21.55
N MET A 482 -13.58 3.60 20.32
CA MET A 482 -14.98 3.62 19.89
C MET A 482 -15.84 2.72 20.77
N ASP A 483 -17.01 3.26 21.07
CA ASP A 483 -18.07 2.66 21.86
C ASP A 483 -19.39 2.85 21.10
N ASP A 484 -20.13 1.76 20.90
CA ASP A 484 -21.43 1.73 20.22
C ASP A 484 -22.60 2.04 21.18
N THR A 485 -22.31 2.23 22.47
CA THR A 485 -23.28 2.60 23.51
C THR A 485 -23.18 4.08 23.93
N ILE A 486 -22.45 4.90 23.17
CA ILE A 486 -22.35 6.34 23.42
C ILE A 486 -23.73 7.01 23.32
N SER A 487 -24.06 7.87 24.30
CA SER A 487 -25.41 8.46 24.42
C SER A 487 -25.65 9.68 23.54
N THR A 488 -24.62 10.11 22.80
CA THR A 488 -24.63 11.26 21.88
C THR A 488 -24.48 10.77 20.44
N PRO A 489 -24.82 11.59 19.41
CA PRO A 489 -24.63 11.20 18.01
C PRO A 489 -23.18 10.74 17.74
N PRO A 490 -22.92 9.44 17.48
CA PRO A 490 -21.57 8.88 17.59
C PRO A 490 -20.56 9.55 16.64
N LEU A 491 -20.95 9.82 15.40
CA LEU A 491 -20.06 10.45 14.42
C LEU A 491 -19.70 11.88 14.82
N ASP A 492 -20.65 12.65 15.35
CA ASP A 492 -20.39 14.00 15.86
C ASP A 492 -19.49 13.93 17.10
N SER A 493 -19.65 12.92 17.94
CA SER A 493 -18.80 12.70 19.13
C SER A 493 -17.35 12.35 18.79
N TYR A 494 -17.09 11.70 17.65
CA TYR A 494 -15.75 11.33 17.22
C TYR A 494 -15.09 12.37 16.31
N TYR A 495 -15.87 12.98 15.41
CA TYR A 495 -15.36 13.81 14.33
C TYR A 495 -15.85 15.27 14.38
N GLY A 496 -16.70 15.63 15.35
CA GLY A 496 -17.16 16.99 15.59
C GLY A 496 -17.72 17.66 14.33
N ALA A 497 -17.31 18.91 14.10
CA ALA A 497 -17.74 19.67 12.92
C ALA A 497 -17.24 19.09 11.58
N ASN A 498 -16.31 18.14 11.60
CA ASN A 498 -15.74 17.56 10.38
C ASN A 498 -16.66 16.53 9.72
N VAL A 499 -17.72 16.05 10.39
CA VAL A 499 -18.62 15.00 9.86
C VAL A 499 -19.14 15.34 8.46
N ALA A 500 -19.62 16.57 8.24
CA ALA A 500 -20.16 16.96 6.93
C ALA A 500 -19.09 16.90 5.81
N LYS A 501 -17.88 17.39 6.07
CA LYS A 501 -16.76 17.34 5.13
C LYS A 501 -16.32 15.91 4.88
N LEU A 502 -16.23 15.09 5.91
CA LEU A 502 -15.89 13.67 5.79
C LEU A 502 -16.93 12.91 4.95
N SER A 503 -18.23 13.19 5.14
CA SER A 503 -19.30 12.60 4.33
C SER A 503 -19.22 13.02 2.85
N GLN A 504 -18.85 14.26 2.55
CA GLN A 504 -18.61 14.69 1.16
C GLN A 504 -17.43 13.93 0.52
N ILE A 505 -16.34 13.77 1.26
CA ILE A 505 -15.15 13.02 0.80
C ILE A 505 -15.50 11.54 0.60
N LYS A 506 -16.29 10.96 1.51
CA LYS A 506 -16.82 9.61 1.37
C LYS A 506 -17.65 9.44 0.10
N SER A 507 -18.51 10.41 -0.23
CA SER A 507 -19.28 10.38 -1.49
C SER A 507 -18.39 10.41 -2.74
N LYS A 508 -17.19 11.00 -2.68
CA LYS A 508 -16.22 11.01 -3.79
C LYS A 508 -15.49 9.67 -3.94
N TYR A 509 -14.97 9.10 -2.85
CA TYR A 509 -14.07 7.94 -2.90
C TYR A 509 -14.75 6.58 -2.70
N ASP A 510 -15.95 6.58 -2.10
CA ASP A 510 -16.76 5.37 -1.94
C ASP A 510 -18.27 5.69 -1.89
N PRO A 511 -18.85 6.16 -3.02
CA PRO A 511 -20.25 6.59 -3.10
C PRO A 511 -21.26 5.48 -2.78
N GLN A 512 -20.88 4.22 -2.96
CA GLN A 512 -21.74 3.06 -2.73
C GLN A 512 -21.65 2.50 -1.30
N GLY A 513 -20.79 3.08 -0.46
CA GLY A 513 -20.57 2.58 0.91
C GLY A 513 -20.05 1.14 0.93
N PHE A 514 -19.14 0.80 0.01
CA PHE A 514 -18.48 -0.50 -0.04
C PHE A 514 -17.68 -0.77 1.23
N PHE A 515 -16.90 0.21 1.68
CA PHE A 515 -16.19 0.20 2.96
C PHE A 515 -17.06 0.82 4.06
N THR A 516 -17.88 0.00 4.72
CA THR A 516 -18.82 0.48 5.74
C THR A 516 -18.84 -0.46 6.93
N ASN A 517 -18.84 0.11 8.13
CA ASN A 517 -19.11 -0.55 9.41
C ASN A 517 -20.19 0.24 10.19
N PRO A 518 -20.71 -0.27 11.32
CA PRO A 518 -21.79 0.39 12.07
C PRO A 518 -21.52 1.84 12.52
N LEU A 519 -20.25 2.24 12.68
CA LEU A 519 -19.82 3.58 13.11
C LEU A 519 -18.97 4.31 12.05
N SER A 520 -19.04 3.88 10.79
CA SER A 520 -18.30 4.52 9.69
C SER A 520 -19.00 5.79 9.18
N ILE A 521 -18.20 6.72 8.64
CA ILE A 521 -18.72 7.88 7.91
C ILE A 521 -19.55 7.41 6.72
N GLN A 522 -20.78 7.92 6.61
CA GLN A 522 -21.69 7.63 5.51
C GLN A 522 -21.52 8.65 4.39
N ALA A 523 -21.69 8.19 3.15
CA ALA A 523 -21.82 9.07 1.99
C ALA A 523 -23.10 9.91 2.13
N GLN A 524 -23.08 11.17 1.69
CA GLN A 524 -24.31 11.94 1.56
C GLN A 524 -25.20 11.30 0.48
N TYR A 525 -26.51 11.18 0.73
CA TYR A 525 -27.47 10.68 -0.25
C TYR A 525 -27.29 11.41 -1.59
N PRO A 526 -27.25 10.69 -2.72
CA PRO A 526 -26.94 11.29 -4.01
C PRO A 526 -28.10 12.19 -4.44
N ASN A 527 -27.95 13.50 -4.24
CA ASN A 527 -28.78 14.47 -4.96
C ASN A 527 -28.08 15.01 -6.21
N GLN A 528 -26.90 14.48 -6.55
CA GLN A 528 -26.27 14.68 -7.85
C GLN A 528 -25.49 13.43 -8.22
N THR A 529 -25.72 12.92 -9.43
CA THR A 529 -24.81 12.04 -10.15
C THR A 529 -23.48 12.78 -10.33
N VAL A 530 -22.57 12.63 -9.38
CA VAL A 530 -21.17 13.00 -9.59
C VAL A 530 -20.57 11.88 -10.43
N THR A 531 -20.63 12.02 -11.75
CA THR A 531 -19.75 11.31 -12.68
C THR A 531 -18.37 11.94 -12.56
N GLY A 532 -17.70 11.68 -11.44
CA GLY A 532 -16.28 11.96 -11.30
C GLY A 532 -15.55 10.69 -11.70
N ASP A 533 -14.91 10.69 -12.86
CA ASP A 533 -13.85 9.72 -13.16
C ASP A 533 -12.71 9.97 -12.16
N SER A 534 -12.81 9.38 -10.96
CA SER A 534 -11.75 9.34 -9.94
C SER A 534 -10.52 8.60 -10.44
N CYS A 535 -10.70 7.80 -11.49
CA CYS A 535 -9.66 7.06 -12.15
C CYS A 535 -9.27 7.82 -13.43
N LEU A 536 -8.20 8.62 -13.36
CA LEU A 536 -7.24 8.57 -14.47
C LEU A 536 -6.69 7.15 -14.42
N GLN A 537 -7.28 6.27 -15.25
CA GLN A 537 -6.94 4.86 -15.37
C GLN A 537 -5.42 4.68 -15.22
N PRO A 538 -4.92 3.90 -14.24
CA PRO A 538 -3.54 3.45 -14.28
C PRO A 538 -3.43 2.63 -15.56
N GLN A 539 -2.68 3.13 -16.54
CA GLN A 539 -2.33 2.34 -17.70
C GLN A 539 -1.72 1.02 -17.19
N THR A 540 -2.31 -0.07 -17.64
CA THR A 540 -2.04 -1.45 -17.25
C THR A 540 -0.56 -1.68 -16.91
N ILE A 541 -0.23 -1.77 -15.61
CA ILE A 541 1.07 -2.27 -15.18
C ILE A 541 1.05 -3.78 -15.38
N ILE A 542 1.57 -4.22 -16.54
CA ILE A 542 1.87 -5.63 -16.77
C ILE A 542 3.16 -5.94 -15.99
N TRP A 543 3.03 -6.68 -14.89
CA TRP A 543 4.17 -7.25 -14.18
C TRP A 543 4.73 -8.42 -15.01
N LEU A 544 5.79 -8.18 -15.78
CA LEU A 544 6.56 -9.27 -16.38
C LEU A 544 7.47 -9.88 -15.30
N LYS A 545 7.17 -11.11 -14.89
CA LYS A 545 8.12 -11.95 -14.15
C LYS A 545 9.28 -12.32 -15.10
N THR A 546 10.46 -11.78 -14.86
CA THR A 546 11.71 -12.43 -15.28
C THR A 546 12.58 -12.65 -14.05
N ALA A 547 13.21 -13.82 -13.98
CA ALA A 547 14.12 -14.18 -12.90
C ALA A 547 15.23 -13.12 -12.75
N ASP A 548 15.38 -12.68 -11.51
CA ASP A 548 16.35 -11.71 -10.98
C ASP A 548 16.30 -10.24 -11.42
N GLN A 549 16.12 -9.40 -10.39
CA GLN A 549 16.22 -7.93 -10.29
C GLN A 549 14.97 -7.10 -10.64
N SER A 550 14.48 -6.39 -9.62
CA SER A 550 13.42 -5.38 -9.71
C SER A 550 14.06 -4.01 -9.97
N PHE A 551 13.70 -3.33 -11.07
CA PHE A 551 14.02 -1.91 -11.26
C PHE A 551 12.72 -1.11 -11.41
N ALA A 552 12.57 -0.08 -10.57
CA ALA A 552 11.53 0.95 -10.73
C ALA A 552 12.03 2.00 -11.73
N ILE A 553 11.21 2.39 -12.71
CA ILE A 553 11.51 3.52 -13.60
C ILE A 553 10.61 4.69 -13.20
N HIS A 554 11.21 5.71 -12.59
CA HIS A 554 10.55 6.96 -12.17
C HIS A 554 10.44 7.96 -13.34
N LYS A 555 9.48 8.89 -13.21
CA LYS A 555 9.10 9.98 -14.12
C LYS A 555 10.25 10.97 -14.48
N SER A 556 11.45 10.85 -13.90
CA SER A 556 12.63 11.64 -14.29
C SER A 556 13.19 11.26 -15.67
N LEU A 557 12.89 10.06 -16.18
CA LEU A 557 13.30 9.64 -17.53
C LEU A 557 12.46 10.26 -18.66
N LEU A 558 11.29 10.85 -18.38
CA LEU A 558 10.49 11.57 -19.39
C LEU A 558 11.06 12.96 -19.71
N VAL A 559 11.76 13.59 -18.75
CA VAL A 559 12.45 14.87 -18.95
C VAL A 559 13.85 14.67 -19.57
N GLU A 560 14.50 13.52 -19.35
CA GLU A 560 15.72 13.17 -20.10
C GLU A 560 15.44 12.63 -21.50
N SER A 561 14.32 11.93 -21.71
CA SER A 561 13.94 11.44 -23.04
C SER A 561 13.44 12.56 -23.96
N SER A 562 12.90 13.68 -23.46
CA SER A 562 12.66 14.87 -24.29
C SER A 562 13.98 15.51 -24.77
N LYS A 563 15.02 15.56 -23.91
CA LYS A 563 16.38 15.99 -24.31
C LYS A 563 17.07 15.02 -25.27
N TYR A 564 16.74 13.72 -25.17
CA TYR A 564 17.23 12.69 -26.10
C TYR A 564 16.47 12.69 -27.44
N PHE A 565 15.19 13.07 -27.44
CA PHE A 565 14.37 13.26 -28.63
C PHE A 565 14.83 14.49 -29.42
N GLN A 566 15.19 15.59 -28.73
CA GLN A 566 15.79 16.77 -29.36
C GLN A 566 17.15 16.45 -30.01
N ARG A 567 18.01 15.65 -29.37
CA ARG A 567 19.28 15.19 -29.97
C ARG A 567 19.11 14.22 -31.15
N CYS A 568 17.97 13.56 -31.29
CA CYS A 568 17.62 12.77 -32.47
C CYS A 568 17.09 13.64 -33.62
N LEU A 569 16.48 14.79 -33.32
CA LEU A 569 16.03 15.78 -34.31
C LEU A 569 17.17 16.67 -34.80
N ASP A 570 18.18 16.94 -33.96
CA ASP A 570 19.37 17.76 -34.30
C ASP A 570 20.47 16.99 -35.06
N GLY A 571 20.22 15.75 -35.45
CA GLY A 571 21.06 14.99 -36.40
C GLY A 571 20.83 15.45 -37.85
N PRO A 572 21.67 15.05 -38.82
CA PRO A 572 21.83 15.71 -40.14
C PRO A 572 20.64 15.57 -41.13
N PHE A 573 19.42 15.36 -40.65
CA PHE A 573 18.18 15.39 -41.43
C PHE A 573 17.38 16.70 -41.30
N ALA A 574 17.87 17.67 -40.53
CA ALA A 574 17.19 18.96 -40.35
C ALA A 574 17.53 19.99 -41.45
N GLU A 575 17.19 19.71 -42.72
CA GLU A 575 17.04 20.76 -43.73
C GLU A 575 15.89 20.42 -44.70
N SER A 576 14.67 20.68 -44.26
CA SER A 576 13.68 21.49 -45.01
C SER A 576 12.36 21.51 -44.24
N HIS A 577 11.89 22.72 -43.96
CA HIS A 577 10.65 23.09 -43.26
C HIS A 577 10.80 23.23 -41.75
N THR A 578 11.40 24.37 -41.40
CA THR A 578 11.28 25.05 -40.12
C THR A 578 9.82 25.42 -39.84
N ASN A 579 9.28 25.00 -38.69
CA ASN A 579 8.46 25.84 -37.82
C ASN A 579 8.75 25.43 -36.37
N THR A 580 9.41 26.34 -35.66
CA THR A 580 9.80 26.30 -34.25
C THR A 580 8.57 26.30 -33.33
N ILE A 581 8.56 25.47 -32.28
CA ILE A 581 7.65 25.59 -31.14
C ILE A 581 8.44 26.32 -30.05
N ASP A 582 8.16 27.62 -29.87
CA ASP A 582 8.60 28.38 -28.69
C ASP A 582 7.52 28.24 -27.61
N LEU A 583 7.95 27.96 -26.38
CA LEU A 583 7.12 27.97 -25.18
C LEU A 583 7.63 29.12 -24.31
N ASP A 584 7.05 30.30 -24.48
CA ASP A 584 7.19 31.41 -23.52
C ASP A 584 5.82 31.93 -23.10
N ASP A 585 5.76 32.29 -21.82
CA ASP A 585 4.64 32.85 -21.06
C ASP A 585 4.17 34.20 -21.63
N ASP A 586 2.94 34.28 -22.15
CA ASP A 586 1.97 35.40 -22.03
C ASP A 586 0.85 35.30 -23.11
N ALA A 587 -0.28 35.94 -22.83
CA ALA A 587 -1.63 35.67 -23.35
C ALA A 587 -1.97 36.10 -24.80
N ASP A 588 -3.11 35.53 -25.26
CA ASP A 588 -4.13 36.00 -26.23
C ASP A 588 -3.98 35.80 -27.75
N ASP A 589 -5.11 35.32 -28.31
CA ASP A 589 -5.64 35.34 -29.68
C ASP A 589 -4.77 34.84 -30.87
N GLY A 590 -5.28 33.79 -31.55
CA GLY A 590 -4.93 33.52 -32.95
C GLY A 590 -4.88 32.04 -33.33
N ASP A 591 -5.91 31.62 -34.06
CA ASP A 591 -6.13 30.31 -34.68
C ASP A 591 -4.96 29.86 -35.59
N ASP A 592 -4.35 28.70 -35.31
CA ASP A 592 -3.74 27.76 -36.28
C ASP A 592 -3.07 26.57 -35.55
N ASN A 593 -3.86 25.55 -35.19
CA ASN A 593 -3.36 24.30 -34.60
C ASN A 593 -3.11 23.21 -35.68
N VAL A 594 -1.87 22.80 -35.86
CA VAL A 594 -1.54 21.53 -36.54
C VAL A 594 -1.77 20.39 -35.55
N ASN A 595 -2.90 19.68 -35.73
CA ASN A 595 -3.35 18.63 -34.83
C ASN A 595 -2.66 17.29 -35.17
N ILE A 596 -1.56 16.95 -34.50
CA ILE A 596 -1.00 15.58 -34.55
C ILE A 596 -1.75 14.73 -33.53
N ASN A 597 -2.52 13.76 -34.02
CA ASN A 597 -3.31 12.87 -33.19
C ASN A 597 -2.41 12.11 -32.16
N PRO A 598 -2.67 12.22 -30.84
CA PRO A 598 -1.92 11.53 -29.79
C PRO A 598 -1.84 10.01 -29.96
N LEU A 599 -2.81 9.40 -30.66
CA LEU A 599 -2.79 7.98 -31.01
C LEU A 599 -1.67 7.63 -31.98
N THR A 600 -1.37 8.50 -32.94
CA THR A 600 -0.36 8.27 -33.98
C THR A 600 1.05 8.34 -33.38
N LEU A 601 1.29 9.28 -32.46
CA LEU A 601 2.56 9.39 -31.73
C LEU A 601 2.77 8.20 -30.76
N GLY A 602 1.70 7.75 -30.11
CA GLY A 602 1.71 6.56 -29.24
C GLY A 602 2.05 5.28 -30.00
N THR A 603 1.57 5.13 -31.24
CA THR A 603 1.85 3.97 -32.10
C THR A 603 3.30 3.92 -32.57
N TYR A 604 3.89 5.07 -32.96
CA TYR A 604 5.30 5.15 -33.35
C TYR A 604 6.25 4.77 -32.21
N VAL A 605 5.97 5.22 -30.99
CA VAL A 605 6.77 4.89 -29.80
C VAL A 605 6.67 3.40 -29.46
N LYS A 606 5.47 2.79 -29.60
CA LYS A 606 5.24 1.36 -29.34
C LYS A 606 5.91 0.46 -30.39
N LEU A 607 5.86 0.84 -31.67
CA LEU A 607 6.55 0.10 -32.74
C LEU A 607 8.07 0.13 -32.56
N CYS A 608 8.65 1.32 -32.30
CA CYS A 608 10.09 1.44 -32.05
C CYS A 608 10.54 0.65 -30.82
N TYR A 609 9.71 0.60 -29.78
CA TYR A 609 9.99 -0.18 -28.58
C TYR A 609 9.95 -1.69 -28.86
N PHE A 610 8.97 -2.17 -29.64
CA PHE A 610 8.86 -3.56 -30.08
C PHE A 610 10.09 -4.00 -30.90
N THR A 611 10.49 -3.22 -31.91
CA THR A 611 11.67 -3.56 -32.75
C THR A 611 12.96 -3.61 -31.93
N ARG A 612 13.08 -2.77 -30.89
CA ARG A 612 14.28 -2.69 -30.04
C ARG A 612 14.35 -3.83 -29.03
N LEU A 613 13.22 -4.24 -28.43
CA LEU A 613 13.13 -5.41 -27.55
C LEU A 613 13.45 -6.71 -28.27
N THR A 614 12.92 -6.88 -29.48
CA THR A 614 13.23 -8.04 -30.33
C THR A 614 14.71 -8.06 -30.71
N ALA A 615 15.29 -6.91 -31.09
CA ALA A 615 16.72 -6.81 -31.38
C ALA A 615 17.63 -7.03 -30.16
N GLN A 616 17.19 -6.64 -28.95
CA GLN A 616 17.93 -6.85 -27.70
C GLN A 616 17.88 -8.30 -27.22
N ARG A 617 16.74 -8.99 -27.36
CA ARG A 617 16.63 -10.43 -27.09
C ARG A 617 17.51 -11.24 -28.04
N VAL A 618 17.53 -10.88 -29.34
CA VAL A 618 18.43 -11.47 -30.34
C VAL A 618 19.92 -11.22 -30.02
N LYS A 619 20.28 -10.03 -29.53
CA LYS A 619 21.65 -9.74 -29.07
C LYS A 619 22.05 -10.52 -27.82
N ARG A 620 21.11 -10.78 -26.91
CA ARG A 620 21.34 -11.56 -25.68
C ARG A 620 21.55 -13.05 -26.00
N CYS A 621 20.79 -13.61 -26.94
CA CYS A 621 21.02 -14.95 -27.49
C CYS A 621 22.41 -15.10 -28.14
N ARG A 622 22.89 -14.07 -28.86
CA ARG A 622 24.24 -14.06 -29.46
C ARG A 622 25.39 -13.97 -28.45
N ARG A 623 25.21 -13.28 -27.31
CA ARG A 623 26.23 -13.18 -26.26
C ARG A 623 26.40 -14.48 -25.46
N ASN A 624 25.30 -15.18 -25.16
CA ASN A 624 25.36 -16.45 -24.43
C ASN A 624 26.00 -17.59 -25.25
N ALA A 625 26.04 -17.47 -26.59
CA ALA A 625 26.77 -18.40 -27.45
C ALA A 625 28.29 -18.12 -27.53
N ALA A 626 28.76 -16.96 -27.04
CA ALA A 626 30.16 -16.54 -27.13
C ALA A 626 30.98 -16.78 -25.84
N ASP A 627 30.33 -17.04 -24.69
CA ASP A 627 31.02 -17.28 -23.39
C ASP A 627 31.46 -18.74 -23.18
N HIS A 628 31.34 -19.61 -24.20
CA HIS A 628 31.77 -21.01 -24.16
C HIS A 628 32.60 -21.41 -25.40
N SER A 629 33.78 -20.81 -25.59
CA SER A 629 34.86 -21.43 -26.38
C SER A 629 36.22 -20.72 -26.21
N GLU A 630 36.98 -21.07 -25.18
CA GLU A 630 38.45 -21.00 -25.23
C GLU A 630 38.99 -22.34 -24.71
N ASP A 631 39.23 -23.27 -25.63
CA ASP A 631 40.54 -23.91 -25.81
C ASP A 631 40.50 -25.13 -26.76
N SER A 632 41.29 -25.01 -27.83
CA SER A 632 42.00 -26.07 -28.58
C SER A 632 41.29 -26.94 -29.65
N TYR A 633 41.83 -26.78 -30.88
CA TYR A 633 41.90 -27.64 -32.08
C TYR A 633 40.65 -28.09 -32.89
N GLU A 634 40.63 -27.60 -34.14
CA GLU A 634 40.06 -28.12 -35.40
C GLU A 634 38.98 -29.23 -35.38
N VAL A 635 37.71 -28.89 -35.67
CA VAL A 635 36.76 -29.77 -36.42
C VAL A 635 35.66 -28.96 -37.16
N SER A 636 35.56 -29.15 -38.49
CA SER A 636 34.41 -29.12 -39.44
C SER A 636 33.24 -28.08 -39.36
N PRO A 637 32.82 -27.46 -40.50
CA PRO A 637 31.78 -26.43 -40.57
C PRO A 637 30.33 -26.96 -40.64
N PHE A 638 29.95 -27.93 -39.80
CA PHE A 638 28.55 -28.39 -39.71
C PHE A 638 28.22 -28.89 -38.29
N SER A 639 27.93 -27.96 -37.37
CA SER A 639 27.15 -28.20 -36.14
C SER A 639 27.03 -26.90 -35.33
N LEU A 640 26.11 -26.01 -35.71
CA LEU A 640 25.48 -25.10 -34.75
C LEU A 640 24.20 -25.79 -34.29
N LYS A 641 24.11 -26.17 -33.01
CA LYS A 641 22.85 -26.66 -32.43
C LYS A 641 21.79 -25.54 -32.49
N PRO A 642 20.56 -25.80 -32.93
CA PRO A 642 19.47 -24.83 -32.90
C PRO A 642 19.09 -24.47 -31.46
N CYS A 643 18.59 -23.26 -31.25
CA CYS A 643 17.83 -22.94 -30.05
C CYS A 643 16.49 -23.70 -30.12
N ASP A 644 16.23 -24.60 -29.17
CA ASP A 644 14.94 -25.30 -29.05
C ASP A 644 13.83 -24.32 -28.62
N MET A 645 13.12 -23.73 -29.59
CA MET A 645 11.75 -23.25 -29.38
C MET A 645 10.80 -24.43 -29.66
N HIS A 646 10.65 -25.33 -28.69
CA HIS A 646 9.96 -26.61 -28.88
C HIS A 646 8.59 -26.71 -28.19
N THR A 647 7.97 -25.61 -27.78
CA THR A 647 6.60 -25.68 -27.24
C THR A 647 5.60 -24.84 -28.05
N PRO A 648 4.39 -25.36 -28.33
CA PRO A 648 3.27 -24.58 -28.87
C PRO A 648 2.97 -23.32 -28.06
N HIS A 649 3.42 -23.24 -26.81
CA HIS A 649 3.24 -22.14 -25.89
C HIS A 649 3.91 -20.83 -26.34
N ASP A 650 5.09 -20.90 -26.98
CA ASP A 650 5.86 -19.71 -27.39
C ASP A 650 5.27 -19.01 -28.63
N LEU A 651 4.63 -19.78 -29.52
CA LEU A 651 3.90 -19.26 -30.67
C LEU A 651 2.51 -18.74 -30.27
N THR A 652 1.88 -19.37 -29.29
CA THR A 652 0.58 -18.94 -28.74
C THR A 652 0.71 -17.60 -28.01
N GLU A 653 1.82 -17.36 -27.29
CA GLU A 653 2.10 -16.04 -26.67
C GLU A 653 2.26 -14.91 -27.70
N LEU A 654 2.86 -15.18 -28.86
CA LEU A 654 2.96 -14.20 -29.95
C LEU A 654 1.60 -13.87 -30.57
N VAL A 655 0.74 -14.89 -30.76
CA VAL A 655 -0.64 -14.73 -31.25
C VAL A 655 -1.52 -14.01 -30.22
N ASP A 656 -1.36 -14.33 -28.93
CA ASP A 656 -2.11 -13.72 -27.83
C ASP A 656 -1.70 -12.25 -27.60
N MET A 657 -0.40 -11.95 -27.68
CA MET A 657 0.11 -10.57 -27.64
C MET A 657 -0.45 -9.72 -28.79
N TRP A 658 -0.65 -10.32 -29.96
CA TRP A 658 -1.20 -9.61 -31.13
C TRP A 658 -2.71 -9.45 -31.06
N SER A 659 -3.44 -10.45 -30.55
CA SER A 659 -4.88 -10.37 -30.28
C SER A 659 -5.25 -9.27 -29.28
N LEU A 660 -4.29 -8.85 -28.44
CA LEU A 660 -4.41 -7.72 -27.53
C LEU A 660 -4.29 -6.37 -28.24
N CYS A 661 -3.53 -6.27 -29.33
CA CYS A 661 -3.48 -5.07 -30.17
C CYS A 661 -4.74 -4.93 -31.04
N ASP A 662 -5.28 -6.05 -31.53
CA ASP A 662 -6.44 -6.11 -32.42
C ASP A 662 -7.72 -5.52 -31.80
N ARG A 663 -7.85 -5.60 -30.47
CA ARG A 663 -9.01 -5.08 -29.71
C ARG A 663 -9.10 -3.55 -29.64
N PHE A 664 -8.17 -2.81 -30.25
CA PHE A 664 -8.09 -1.35 -30.16
C PHE A 664 -8.25 -0.62 -31.52
N HIS A 665 -8.64 -1.30 -32.59
CA HIS A 665 -8.61 -0.71 -33.94
C HIS A 665 -9.97 -0.82 -34.69
N ASP A 666 -10.65 0.31 -34.87
CA ASP A 666 -11.88 0.44 -35.68
C ASP A 666 -11.60 1.00 -37.11
N ASP A 667 -10.40 0.79 -37.64
CA ASP A 667 -10.04 1.25 -38.99
C ASP A 667 -10.15 0.11 -40.02
N LEU A 668 -11.00 0.30 -41.03
CA LEU A 668 -11.49 -0.76 -41.92
C LEU A 668 -10.39 -1.41 -42.79
N LEU A 669 -9.28 -0.71 -43.01
CA LEU A 669 -8.10 -1.20 -43.74
C LEU A 669 -7.12 -1.95 -42.82
N LEU A 670 -6.92 -1.46 -41.60
CA LEU A 670 -6.02 -2.07 -40.61
C LEU A 670 -6.59 -3.37 -40.03
N GLY A 671 -7.91 -3.45 -39.85
CA GLY A 671 -8.59 -4.69 -39.46
C GLY A 671 -8.44 -5.81 -40.48
N LYS A 672 -8.39 -5.48 -41.79
CA LYS A 672 -8.18 -6.45 -42.87
C LYS A 672 -6.75 -6.99 -42.91
N VAL A 673 -5.76 -6.12 -42.73
CA VAL A 673 -4.34 -6.52 -42.64
C VAL A 673 -4.10 -7.37 -41.39
N SER A 674 -4.74 -7.00 -40.29
CA SER A 674 -4.68 -7.77 -39.04
C SER A 674 -5.25 -9.18 -39.21
N THR A 675 -6.40 -9.28 -39.85
CA THR A 675 -7.05 -10.56 -40.15
C THR A 675 -6.20 -11.43 -41.08
N ALA A 676 -5.61 -10.85 -42.14
CA ALA A 676 -4.76 -11.56 -43.08
C ALA A 676 -3.46 -12.11 -42.43
N ILE A 677 -2.84 -11.34 -41.54
CA ILE A 677 -1.65 -11.77 -40.79
C ILE A 677 -2.02 -12.92 -39.83
N ARG A 678 -3.15 -12.80 -39.13
CA ARG A 678 -3.65 -13.81 -38.20
C ARG A 678 -3.98 -15.13 -38.89
N GLU A 679 -4.73 -15.09 -39.99
CA GLU A 679 -5.07 -16.28 -40.77
C GLU A 679 -3.83 -16.96 -41.36
N THR A 680 -2.81 -16.18 -41.76
CA THR A 680 -1.57 -16.73 -42.31
C THR A 680 -0.68 -17.35 -41.23
N LEU A 681 -0.63 -16.76 -40.04
CA LEU A 681 0.03 -17.33 -38.86
C LEU A 681 -0.66 -18.61 -38.40
N ASP A 682 -1.99 -18.66 -38.42
CA ASP A 682 -2.76 -19.87 -38.09
C ASP A 682 -2.55 -20.99 -39.13
N VAL A 683 -2.49 -20.66 -40.42
CA VAL A 683 -2.17 -21.64 -41.48
C VAL A 683 -0.72 -22.11 -41.38
N GLY A 684 0.23 -21.23 -41.04
CA GLY A 684 1.62 -21.57 -40.78
C GLY A 684 1.78 -22.50 -39.58
N ALA A 685 1.10 -22.18 -38.48
CA ALA A 685 1.07 -22.97 -37.25
C ALA A 685 0.42 -24.36 -37.45
N GLN A 686 -0.58 -24.48 -38.35
CA GLN A 686 -1.25 -25.75 -38.62
C GLN A 686 -0.52 -26.66 -39.62
N LYS A 687 0.31 -26.13 -40.54
CA LYS A 687 0.89 -26.94 -41.63
C LYS A 687 2.38 -27.24 -41.52
N LEU A 688 3.17 -26.44 -40.79
CA LEU A 688 4.64 -26.54 -40.84
C LEU A 688 5.21 -26.27 -39.46
N GLY A 689 5.68 -27.31 -38.76
CA GLY A 689 6.40 -27.18 -37.50
C GLY A 689 7.78 -26.53 -37.62
N ASP A 690 7.94 -25.50 -38.45
CA ASP A 690 9.20 -24.84 -38.77
C ASP A 690 9.14 -23.33 -38.50
N ALA A 691 9.75 -22.90 -37.40
CA ALA A 691 9.81 -21.53 -36.92
C ALA A 691 10.58 -20.57 -37.85
N HIS A 692 11.46 -21.09 -38.73
CA HIS A 692 12.26 -20.25 -39.63
C HIS A 692 11.43 -19.60 -40.74
N CYS A 693 10.38 -20.28 -41.25
CA CYS A 693 9.48 -19.70 -42.26
C CYS A 693 8.63 -18.56 -41.65
N ALA A 694 8.21 -18.70 -40.38
CA ALA A 694 7.40 -17.71 -39.66
C ALA A 694 8.21 -16.43 -39.31
N GLU A 695 9.45 -16.59 -38.84
CA GLU A 695 10.35 -15.46 -38.54
C GLU A 695 10.68 -14.63 -39.80
N TRP A 696 10.91 -15.30 -40.94
CA TRP A 696 11.21 -14.61 -42.20
C TRP A 696 10.01 -13.80 -42.72
N TRP A 697 8.79 -14.33 -42.58
CA TRP A 697 7.59 -13.65 -43.06
C TRP A 697 7.24 -12.42 -42.22
N VAL A 698 7.25 -12.53 -40.88
CA VAL A 698 6.99 -11.39 -39.98
C VAL A 698 7.99 -10.27 -40.21
N PHE A 699 9.27 -10.60 -40.39
CA PHE A 699 10.32 -9.60 -40.60
C PHE A 699 10.23 -8.91 -41.96
N ASN A 700 9.94 -9.63 -43.05
CA ASN A 700 9.88 -9.03 -44.39
C ASN A 700 8.53 -8.35 -44.67
N PHE A 701 7.43 -8.85 -44.11
CA PHE A 701 6.10 -8.25 -44.26
C PHE A 701 5.99 -6.92 -43.51
N ALA A 702 6.51 -6.84 -42.28
CA ALA A 702 6.57 -5.59 -41.52
C ALA A 702 7.42 -4.52 -42.22
N ASN A 703 8.54 -4.92 -42.82
CA ASN A 703 9.40 -3.99 -43.56
C ASN A 703 8.82 -3.62 -44.94
N GLY A 704 8.11 -4.53 -45.61
CA GLY A 704 7.41 -4.27 -46.87
C GLY A 704 6.21 -3.33 -46.69
N TYR A 705 5.49 -3.44 -45.57
CA TYR A 705 4.39 -2.55 -45.22
C TYR A 705 4.85 -1.10 -45.00
N VAL A 706 5.94 -0.91 -44.23
CA VAL A 706 6.56 0.42 -44.02
C VAL A 706 7.04 1.03 -45.34
N ALA A 707 7.51 0.21 -46.28
CA ALA A 707 7.91 0.66 -47.61
C ALA A 707 6.72 1.02 -48.52
N LEU A 708 5.55 0.42 -48.34
CA LEU A 708 4.34 0.72 -49.12
C LEU A 708 3.59 1.95 -48.60
N GLU A 709 3.55 2.15 -47.28
CA GLU A 709 2.92 3.32 -46.65
C GLU A 709 3.67 4.63 -47.02
N SER A 710 5.00 4.54 -47.14
CA SER A 710 5.85 5.65 -47.59
C SER A 710 5.71 5.99 -49.08
N LEU A 711 5.01 5.16 -49.87
CA LEU A 711 4.82 5.35 -51.32
C LEU A 711 3.43 5.85 -51.73
N HIS A 712 2.49 6.07 -50.79
CA HIS A 712 1.17 6.70 -51.03
C HIS A 712 0.45 6.22 -52.30
N ARG A 713 0.32 4.89 -52.51
CA ARG A 713 -0.46 4.33 -53.63
C ARG A 713 -1.84 3.87 -53.18
N ARG A 714 -2.83 4.14 -54.06
CA ARG A 714 -4.27 3.92 -53.85
C ARG A 714 -4.58 2.45 -53.53
N ASP A 715 -5.60 2.28 -52.70
CA ASP A 715 -6.03 1.04 -52.02
C ASP A 715 -6.27 -0.19 -52.93
N ASP A 716 -6.51 0.00 -54.23
CA ASP A 716 -6.97 -1.07 -55.13
C ASP A 716 -5.87 -2.06 -55.60
N ASP A 717 -4.58 -1.78 -55.37
CA ASP A 717 -3.44 -2.66 -55.78
C ASP A 717 -2.83 -3.45 -54.60
N VAL A 718 -3.28 -3.17 -53.37
CA VAL A 718 -2.75 -3.80 -52.15
C VAL A 718 -3.32 -5.21 -51.96
N GLU A 719 -4.62 -5.41 -52.19
CA GLU A 719 -5.24 -6.74 -52.07
C GLU A 719 -4.68 -7.74 -53.10
N GLY A 720 -4.45 -7.29 -54.35
CA GLY A 720 -3.85 -8.14 -55.39
C GLY A 720 -2.41 -8.53 -55.08
N LEU A 721 -1.64 -7.65 -54.43
CA LEU A 721 -0.28 -7.93 -53.99
C LEU A 721 -0.26 -8.92 -52.81
N LEU A 722 -1.18 -8.74 -51.85
CA LEU A 722 -1.30 -9.59 -50.66
C LEU A 722 -1.72 -11.03 -51.02
N GLU A 723 -2.68 -11.19 -51.92
CA GLU A 723 -3.12 -12.53 -52.36
C GLU A 723 -2.00 -13.25 -53.13
N ARG A 724 -1.20 -12.52 -53.93
CA ARG A 724 -0.09 -13.08 -54.68
C ARG A 724 1.11 -13.46 -53.81
N LEU A 725 1.38 -12.68 -52.76
CA LEU A 725 2.36 -13.02 -51.73
C LEU A 725 1.93 -14.24 -50.91
N ARG A 726 0.62 -14.40 -50.67
CA ARG A 726 0.03 -15.58 -50.03
C ARG A 726 0.17 -16.83 -50.89
N GLU A 727 -0.10 -16.75 -52.19
CA GLU A 727 0.08 -17.87 -53.13
C GLU A 727 1.56 -18.31 -53.23
N LEU A 728 2.48 -17.34 -53.30
CA LEU A 728 3.93 -17.61 -53.34
C LEU A 728 4.44 -18.25 -52.04
N PHE A 729 3.88 -17.87 -50.89
CA PHE A 729 4.19 -18.45 -49.57
C PHE A 729 3.75 -19.93 -49.48
N VAL A 730 2.51 -20.22 -49.89
CA VAL A 730 1.96 -21.58 -49.88
C VAL A 730 2.71 -22.51 -50.83
N GLN A 731 3.22 -22.00 -51.96
CA GLN A 731 3.95 -22.81 -52.94
C GLN A 731 5.41 -23.09 -52.57
N ASN A 732 6.09 -22.21 -51.80
CA ASN A 732 7.56 -22.26 -51.65
C ASN A 732 8.09 -22.52 -50.22
N CYS A 733 7.27 -22.63 -49.16
CA CYS A 733 7.77 -22.99 -47.80
C CYS A 733 8.32 -24.43 -47.68
N SER A 734 8.57 -25.14 -48.79
CA SER A 734 9.26 -26.44 -48.81
C SER A 734 10.65 -26.43 -49.48
N SER A 735 11.14 -25.29 -49.99
CA SER A 735 12.42 -25.26 -50.74
C SER A 735 13.45 -24.26 -50.18
N THR A 736 14.67 -24.75 -49.96
CA THR A 736 15.79 -24.09 -49.28
C THR A 736 16.64 -23.16 -50.18
N SER A 737 16.06 -22.43 -51.14
CA SER A 737 16.88 -21.54 -52.01
C SER A 737 16.32 -20.12 -52.20
N TRP A 738 16.98 -19.16 -51.54
CA TRP A 738 16.76 -17.70 -51.60
C TRP A 738 16.80 -17.10 -53.01
N GLU A 739 17.66 -17.60 -53.90
CA GLU A 739 17.88 -17.06 -55.25
C GLU A 739 16.67 -17.23 -56.19
N ARG A 740 15.82 -18.22 -55.92
CA ARG A 740 14.61 -18.49 -56.71
C ARG A 740 13.43 -17.58 -56.32
N LEU A 741 13.42 -17.08 -55.08
CA LEU A 741 12.38 -16.16 -54.57
C LEU A 741 12.65 -14.72 -55.00
N ALA A 742 13.91 -14.29 -54.98
CA ALA A 742 14.32 -12.94 -55.37
C ALA A 742 14.12 -12.63 -56.86
N SER A 743 14.05 -13.66 -57.72
CA SER A 743 13.81 -13.51 -59.16
C SER A 743 12.32 -13.43 -59.55
N GLN A 744 11.41 -13.66 -58.60
CA GLN A 744 9.95 -13.63 -58.82
C GLN A 744 9.26 -12.40 -58.21
N LEU A 745 10.01 -11.56 -57.50
CA LEU A 745 9.52 -10.32 -56.89
C LEU A 745 9.72 -9.12 -57.85
N PRO A 746 8.86 -8.10 -57.81
CA PRO A 746 9.07 -6.87 -58.58
C PRO A 746 10.43 -6.24 -58.26
N SER A 747 11.12 -5.74 -59.29
CA SER A 747 12.49 -5.16 -59.20
C SER A 747 12.61 -4.13 -58.08
N ASP A 748 11.56 -3.35 -57.86
CA ASP A 748 11.57 -2.21 -56.96
C ASP A 748 11.56 -2.66 -55.48
N PHE A 749 10.93 -3.81 -55.19
CA PHE A 749 10.87 -4.39 -53.85
C PHE A 749 12.22 -5.02 -53.44
N VAL A 750 12.86 -5.73 -54.38
CA VAL A 750 14.17 -6.36 -54.18
C VAL A 750 15.26 -5.29 -54.00
N VAL A 751 15.15 -4.17 -54.72
CA VAL A 751 16.05 -3.03 -54.61
C VAL A 751 15.91 -2.33 -53.25
N ALA A 752 14.68 -2.07 -52.77
CA ALA A 752 14.45 -1.43 -51.48
C ALA A 752 14.96 -2.28 -50.30
N ALA A 753 14.69 -3.59 -50.31
CA ALA A 753 15.15 -4.50 -49.26
C ALA A 753 16.68 -4.67 -49.26
N SER A 754 17.31 -4.70 -50.43
CA SER A 754 18.77 -4.82 -50.56
C SER A 754 19.50 -3.56 -50.09
N ILE A 755 18.95 -2.37 -50.38
CA ILE A 755 19.51 -1.08 -49.93
C ILE A 755 19.46 -0.97 -48.40
N ALA A 756 18.32 -1.32 -47.78
CA ALA A 756 18.15 -1.28 -46.33
C ALA A 756 19.09 -2.26 -45.60
N PHE A 757 19.29 -3.45 -46.17
CA PHE A 757 20.19 -4.46 -45.59
C PHE A 757 21.67 -4.06 -45.70
N GLN A 758 22.10 -3.55 -46.86
CA GLN A 758 23.49 -3.15 -47.09
C GLN A 758 23.87 -1.89 -46.29
N ALA A 759 22.97 -0.92 -46.16
CA ALA A 759 23.20 0.30 -45.36
C ALA A 759 23.43 -0.01 -43.87
N LYS A 760 22.70 -1.00 -43.33
CA LYS A 760 22.81 -1.41 -41.92
C LYS A 760 24.07 -2.22 -41.62
N MET A 761 24.59 -2.94 -42.61
CA MET A 761 25.87 -3.64 -42.50
C MET A 761 27.07 -2.69 -42.60
N ALA A 762 26.96 -1.61 -43.37
CA ALA A 762 28.02 -0.62 -43.53
C ALA A 762 28.30 0.19 -42.25
N THR A 763 27.30 0.43 -41.40
CA THR A 763 27.45 1.13 -40.11
C THR A 763 28.23 0.36 -39.04
N LEU A 764 28.63 -0.88 -39.32
CA LEU A 764 29.32 -1.77 -38.39
C LEU A 764 30.80 -2.01 -38.75
N MET A 765 31.35 -1.34 -39.77
CA MET A 765 32.71 -1.57 -40.28
C MET A 765 33.45 -0.27 -40.62
N PRO A 766 34.80 -0.26 -40.60
CA PRO A 766 35.60 0.90 -41.01
C PRO A 766 35.35 1.28 -42.49
N HIS A 767 35.39 2.59 -42.77
CA HIS A 767 34.98 3.20 -44.04
C HIS A 767 35.61 2.56 -45.30
N GLU A 768 36.92 2.29 -45.25
CA GLU A 768 37.66 1.70 -46.36
C GLU A 768 37.26 0.24 -46.64
N ALA A 769 36.88 -0.51 -45.61
CA ALA A 769 36.40 -1.89 -45.72
C ALA A 769 34.96 -1.95 -46.28
N ALA A 770 34.12 -0.96 -45.96
CA ALA A 770 32.78 -0.83 -46.53
C ALA A 770 32.82 -0.56 -48.04
N ILE A 771 33.71 0.33 -48.50
CA ILE A 771 33.87 0.65 -49.92
C ILE A 771 34.41 -0.55 -50.73
N ALA A 772 35.38 -1.29 -50.18
CA ALA A 772 35.91 -2.50 -50.83
C ALA A 772 34.83 -3.59 -51.00
N ARG A 773 33.95 -3.74 -49.99
CA ARG A 773 32.86 -4.72 -50.01
C ARG A 773 31.74 -4.36 -51.01
N VAL A 774 31.43 -3.07 -51.16
CA VAL A 774 30.52 -2.56 -52.20
C VAL A 774 31.09 -2.74 -53.60
N ASN A 775 32.41 -2.58 -53.77
CA ASN A 775 33.09 -2.84 -55.05
C ASN A 775 33.04 -4.31 -55.46
N GLY A 776 33.13 -5.24 -54.50
CA GLY A 776 33.03 -6.69 -54.74
C GLY A 776 31.61 -7.24 -54.92
N ALA A 777 30.56 -6.46 -54.60
CA ALA A 777 29.17 -6.90 -54.72
C ALA A 777 28.68 -6.90 -56.19
N SER A 778 27.77 -7.81 -56.56
CA SER A 778 27.15 -7.89 -57.89
C SER A 778 26.04 -6.84 -58.10
N LEU A 779 26.37 -5.57 -57.86
CA LEU A 779 25.47 -4.43 -58.07
C LEU A 779 25.69 -3.80 -59.46
N CYS A 780 24.62 -3.21 -60.04
CA CYS A 780 24.77 -2.43 -61.26
C CYS A 780 25.63 -1.18 -61.00
N TYR A 781 26.29 -0.68 -62.06
CA TYR A 781 27.29 0.38 -61.97
C TYR A 781 26.75 1.65 -61.28
N GLU A 782 25.54 2.07 -61.66
CA GLU A 782 24.91 3.28 -61.13
C GLU A 782 24.55 3.19 -59.63
N CYS A 783 24.13 1.99 -59.18
CA CYS A 783 23.89 1.72 -57.75
C CYS A 783 25.20 1.69 -56.95
N LYS A 784 26.28 1.11 -57.49
CA LYS A 784 27.59 1.16 -56.82
C LYS A 784 28.06 2.60 -56.62
N THR A 785 27.92 3.45 -57.64
CA THR A 785 28.34 4.85 -57.57
C THR A 785 27.55 5.63 -56.52
N ARG A 786 26.23 5.44 -56.41
CA ARG A 786 25.39 6.13 -55.41
C ARG A 786 25.69 5.70 -53.98
N VAL A 787 25.89 4.39 -53.74
CA VAL A 787 26.27 3.89 -52.42
C VAL A 787 27.67 4.39 -52.02
N GLN A 788 28.60 4.48 -52.96
CA GLN A 788 29.93 5.05 -52.70
C GLN A 788 29.92 6.55 -52.42
N MET A 789 29.07 7.33 -53.09
CA MET A 789 28.89 8.75 -52.78
C MET A 789 28.25 8.96 -51.42
N ALA A 790 27.27 8.13 -51.05
CA ALA A 790 26.63 8.16 -49.73
C ALA A 790 27.57 7.72 -48.60
N LEU A 791 28.54 6.83 -48.88
CA LEU A 791 29.59 6.50 -47.94
C LEU A 791 30.61 7.63 -47.83
N LYS A 792 31.04 8.27 -48.93
CA LYS A 792 32.07 9.33 -48.92
C LYS A 792 31.63 10.67 -48.30
N ARG A 793 30.34 11.00 -48.33
CA ARG A 793 29.75 12.13 -47.61
C ARG A 793 29.60 11.78 -46.14
#